data_AF-A0AAT9F8F6-F1
#
_entry.id   AF-A0AAT9F8F6-F1
#
_cell.length_a   1.000
_cell.length_b   1.000
_cell.length_c   1.000
_cell.angle_alpha   90.00
_cell.angle_beta   90.00
_cell.angle_gamma   90.00
#
_symmetry.space_group_name_H-M   'P 1'
#
loop_
_entity.id
_entity.type
_entity.pdbx_description
1 polymer ?
#
loop_
_entity_poly.entity_id
_entity_poly.type
_entity_poly.pdbx_seq_one_letter_code
_entity_poly.pdbx_strand_id
1 'polypeptide(L)'
;MSFWKQKRNKIIIGAVSGTIIVSTLGATVVYTLTASVKNSLTYKTQAPASANFIANNNLDLNSAVISNADANLREIIQSEQPKPEKPKPEIINIAPKPPEPKTEPIKVEPKKVEKVKTEKPKPKSEEKNKKITPLKHKRQPLKINKLPPVLKPAEPKKPKDEIKQKNDKKPVLPTEKPAIRVEKPKPPIPAPPVINTTPLPPANTTPSFVPAPEDVAPAPAETKIINTQIEIAGKLVNAKVQVKIQRIVSQYDIKKGIANREEYVNSSVDKIISVETTPELEKANLLIGLGDGQSNSGIRAKYIANLIADDIKNFQHQPEKFQQHIKNNWENFWQKQFDRWKLLFDSNNVVKFIKQEKLQEYQNTNWSSIEHRYLWLYHNLDWSKITELTDRAKRFLAEGFTISEENSFLTEDGKIDAWASSLPRKYNSVISRIDRDNKTKRFIDYDDGDKGPFFRSPDDIKNGIYPGWTNSNVTEEEKFKSLNIQKTDGINIIRKTRDKEEAGKINEVNVLEIDAANEDGYQKTINILKDVKKHPEWNIKSFKIFNMGKNDSSQKFKDILSELPDDIGQLELSFSDTATNTGSLIALENKNIKELSLYTLGNSLLEDWKINPLALKNTRWVNTNDYNVSHEFKKGSQIATRITFNTLSFDAGDYQPDKSDPYERINDGLRMAYWVRNNEPIFQGQYGPGKDDPDNNEHTNSYPTALDFSNIPQIKTLKGLIFKDIIKPQNGSRKITKVTFFNDKKHFELSENDLNDAGFENIVNNPPYEKGKIAFSNGNTTQEIKINSTTILSANAIHNLHKFIEFARNNNEFKGTIIIQLGADELKAQLEQAGFKVEQRDGDLEYA
;
A
#
# COMPACT_ATOMS: atom_id res chain seq x y z
N MET A 1 -64.06 36.34 -2.61
CA MET A 1 -62.78 37.09 -2.58
C MET A 1 -62.62 37.90 -1.28
N SER A 2 -62.17 37.30 -0.17
CA SER A 2 -61.93 38.04 1.10
C SER A 2 -60.47 37.99 1.59
N PHE A 3 -59.70 36.96 1.20
CA PHE A 3 -58.32 36.73 1.66
C PHE A 3 -57.35 37.89 1.39
N TRP A 4 -57.60 38.68 0.33
CA TRP A 4 -56.74 39.76 -0.16
C TRP A 4 -56.93 41.11 0.56
N LYS A 5 -57.95 41.26 1.42
CA LYS A 5 -58.28 42.55 2.07
C LYS A 5 -57.66 42.72 3.47
N GLN A 6 -57.18 41.66 4.11
CA GLN A 6 -56.60 41.76 5.46
C GLN A 6 -55.11 42.14 5.44
N LYS A 7 -54.74 43.16 6.25
CA LYS A 7 -53.37 43.72 6.33
C LYS A 7 -52.33 42.66 6.73
N ARG A 8 -52.69 41.71 7.61
CA ARG A 8 -51.85 40.57 8.02
C ARG A 8 -51.47 39.65 6.85
N ASN A 9 -52.41 39.31 5.97
CA ASN A 9 -52.16 38.40 4.85
C ASN A 9 -51.20 39.01 3.82
N LYS A 10 -51.25 40.33 3.62
CA LYS A 10 -50.28 41.05 2.78
C LYS A 10 -48.87 41.03 3.37
N ILE A 11 -48.74 41.09 4.70
CA ILE A 11 -47.44 40.97 5.40
C ILE A 11 -46.89 39.54 5.29
N ILE A 12 -47.71 38.51 5.47
CA ILE A 12 -47.28 37.11 5.33
C ILE A 12 -46.86 36.81 3.89
N ILE A 13 -47.63 37.24 2.88
CA ILE A 13 -47.24 37.10 1.47
C ILE A 13 -45.96 37.90 1.18
N GLY A 14 -45.82 39.11 1.73
CA GLY A 14 -44.58 39.90 1.60
C GLY A 14 -43.36 39.21 2.22
N ALA A 15 -43.52 38.59 3.38
CA ALA A 15 -42.46 37.82 4.05
C ALA A 15 -42.09 36.57 3.25
N VAL A 16 -43.05 35.73 2.86
CA VAL A 16 -42.80 34.52 2.06
C VAL A 16 -42.20 34.85 0.69
N SER A 17 -42.72 35.88 0.00
CA SER A 17 -42.16 36.35 -1.27
C SER A 17 -40.73 36.88 -1.07
N GLY A 18 -40.49 37.65 0.00
CA GLY A 18 -39.16 38.12 0.36
C GLY A 18 -38.19 36.98 0.63
N THR A 19 -38.59 35.94 1.37
CA THR A 19 -37.73 34.77 1.65
C THR A 19 -37.43 33.97 0.38
N ILE A 20 -38.40 33.79 -0.52
CA ILE A 20 -38.20 33.10 -1.82
C ILE A 20 -37.29 33.93 -2.75
N ILE A 21 -37.47 35.26 -2.80
CA ILE A 21 -36.65 36.16 -3.62
C ILE A 21 -35.22 36.27 -3.06
N VAL A 22 -35.03 36.35 -1.74
CA VAL A 22 -33.70 36.39 -1.11
C VAL A 22 -32.98 35.04 -1.22
N SER A 23 -33.68 33.91 -1.16
CA SER A 23 -33.05 32.59 -1.36
C SER A 23 -32.71 32.30 -2.83
N THR A 24 -33.55 32.71 -3.78
CA THR A 24 -33.20 32.59 -5.22
C THR A 24 -32.15 33.59 -5.67
N LEU A 25 -32.18 34.85 -5.21
CA LEU A 25 -31.09 35.81 -5.45
C LEU A 25 -29.80 35.38 -4.74
N GLY A 26 -29.88 34.91 -3.49
CA GLY A 26 -28.73 34.37 -2.76
C GLY A 26 -28.10 33.17 -3.48
N ALA A 27 -28.91 32.20 -3.90
CA ALA A 27 -28.42 31.06 -4.69
C ALA A 27 -27.87 31.48 -6.05
N THR A 28 -28.48 32.46 -6.73
CA THR A 28 -28.00 32.95 -8.04
C THR A 28 -26.73 33.79 -7.90
N VAL A 29 -26.59 34.59 -6.85
CA VAL A 29 -25.37 35.36 -6.52
C VAL A 29 -24.24 34.41 -6.10
N VAL A 30 -24.50 33.44 -5.23
CA VAL A 30 -23.50 32.40 -4.90
C VAL A 30 -23.11 31.60 -6.14
N TYR A 31 -24.08 31.17 -6.96
CA TYR A 31 -23.81 30.44 -8.21
C TYR A 31 -23.02 31.28 -9.21
N THR A 32 -23.35 32.56 -9.42
CA THR A 32 -22.59 33.42 -10.36
C THR A 32 -21.21 33.83 -9.82
N LEU A 33 -21.06 33.98 -8.49
CA LEU A 33 -19.77 34.21 -7.84
C LEU A 33 -18.86 32.96 -7.82
N THR A 34 -19.43 31.74 -7.90
CA THR A 34 -18.68 30.47 -7.90
C THR A 34 -18.52 29.84 -9.29
N ALA A 35 -19.44 30.08 -10.23
CA ALA A 35 -19.36 29.63 -11.64
C ALA A 35 -18.52 30.57 -12.53
N SER A 36 -18.13 31.74 -12.01
CA SER A 36 -17.13 32.60 -12.66
C SER A 36 -15.76 31.91 -12.66
N VAL A 37 -15.21 31.67 -13.85
CA VAL A 37 -13.85 31.12 -14.08
C VAL A 37 -12.75 31.96 -13.42
N LYS A 38 -13.04 33.19 -12.97
CA LYS A 38 -12.09 34.02 -12.21
C LYS A 38 -11.99 33.64 -10.71
N ASN A 39 -12.99 32.96 -10.16
CA ASN A 39 -13.04 32.53 -8.76
C ASN A 39 -12.92 31.01 -8.57
N SER A 40 -12.83 30.23 -9.65
CA SER A 40 -12.36 28.85 -9.54
C SER A 40 -10.94 28.88 -8.97
N LEU A 41 -10.77 28.36 -7.75
CA LEU A 41 -9.49 28.14 -7.10
C LEU A 41 -8.74 27.06 -7.89
N THR A 42 -8.16 27.51 -9.00
CA THR A 42 -7.38 26.70 -9.90
C THR A 42 -6.10 26.42 -9.16
N TYR A 43 -6.01 25.26 -8.52
CA TYR A 43 -4.72 24.66 -8.19
C TYR A 43 -4.01 24.36 -9.50
N LYS A 44 -3.44 25.41 -10.11
CA LYS A 44 -2.30 25.23 -10.99
C LYS A 44 -1.22 24.67 -10.10
N THR A 45 -1.03 23.35 -10.18
CA THR A 45 0.25 22.74 -9.88
C THR A 45 1.26 23.21 -10.93
N GLN A 46 1.64 24.49 -10.84
CA GLN A 46 2.99 24.93 -11.16
C GLN A 46 3.91 24.47 -10.01
N ALA A 47 3.94 23.16 -9.78
CA ALA A 47 5.25 22.55 -9.80
C ALA A 47 5.73 22.77 -11.24
N PRO A 48 6.78 23.56 -11.49
CA PRO A 48 7.45 23.43 -12.76
C PRO A 48 7.91 21.98 -12.84
N ALA A 49 7.25 21.19 -13.69
CA ALA A 49 7.87 20.01 -14.28
C ALA A 49 8.94 20.51 -15.27
N SER A 50 9.89 21.31 -14.78
CA SER A 50 11.20 21.40 -15.39
C SER A 50 11.78 20.01 -15.21
N ALA A 51 11.83 19.27 -16.31
CA ALA A 51 12.74 18.15 -16.41
C ALA A 51 14.15 18.73 -16.19
N ASN A 52 14.62 18.71 -14.94
CA ASN A 52 15.95 19.17 -14.56
C ASN A 52 17.06 18.27 -15.16
N PHE A 53 16.66 17.22 -15.88
CA PHE A 53 17.49 16.26 -16.57
C PHE A 53 17.09 16.22 -18.05
N ILE A 54 18.05 16.51 -18.92
CA ILE A 54 17.94 16.19 -20.35
C ILE A 54 18.21 14.68 -20.47
N ALA A 55 17.33 13.95 -21.17
CA ALA A 55 17.38 12.48 -21.24
C ALA A 55 18.59 11.97 -22.07
N ASN A 56 19.78 12.01 -21.48
CA ASN A 56 21.07 11.65 -22.10
C ASN A 56 21.56 10.25 -21.70
N ASN A 57 20.63 9.33 -21.36
CA ASN A 57 20.94 7.95 -20.94
C ASN A 57 21.84 7.85 -19.68
N ASN A 58 21.89 8.91 -18.87
CA ASN A 58 22.81 9.13 -17.76
C ASN A 58 22.13 9.12 -16.37
N LEU A 59 20.89 8.63 -16.25
CA LEU A 59 20.12 8.63 -15.00
C LEU A 59 20.17 7.28 -14.28
N ASP A 60 20.32 7.29 -12.95
CA ASP A 60 20.21 6.07 -12.15
C ASP A 60 18.74 5.66 -11.94
N LEU A 61 18.25 4.81 -12.84
CA LEU A 61 16.88 4.30 -12.82
C LEU A 61 16.62 3.27 -11.69
N ASN A 62 17.66 2.73 -11.04
CA ASN A 62 17.48 1.77 -9.94
C ASN A 62 16.97 2.46 -8.66
N SER A 63 17.24 3.76 -8.52
CA SER A 63 16.81 4.60 -7.40
C SER A 63 15.43 5.23 -7.59
N ALA A 64 14.75 4.97 -8.72
CA ALA A 64 13.49 5.62 -9.06
C ALA A 64 12.29 5.16 -8.21
N VAL A 65 11.48 6.14 -7.78
CA VAL A 65 10.17 5.93 -7.16
C VAL A 65 9.10 6.10 -8.23
N ILE A 66 8.04 5.28 -8.18
CA ILE A 66 6.88 5.48 -9.05
C ILE A 66 6.09 6.68 -8.52
N SER A 67 6.51 7.87 -8.94
CA SER A 67 5.91 9.17 -8.65
C SER A 67 5.86 9.98 -9.94
N ASN A 68 4.75 10.68 -10.15
CA ASN A 68 4.56 11.65 -11.22
C ASN A 68 5.38 12.94 -11.02
N ALA A 69 6.13 13.05 -9.91
CA ALA A 69 7.29 13.93 -9.76
C ALA A 69 8.35 13.22 -8.90
N ASP A 70 9.37 12.64 -9.52
CA ASP A 70 10.52 12.04 -8.81
C ASP A 70 11.70 13.03 -8.79
N ALA A 71 12.00 13.57 -7.60
CA ALA A 71 13.09 14.49 -7.36
C ALA A 71 14.40 13.81 -6.88
N ASN A 72 14.42 12.47 -6.75
CA ASN A 72 15.56 11.70 -6.25
C ASN A 72 16.43 11.10 -7.36
N LEU A 73 16.02 11.18 -8.63
CA LEU A 73 16.86 10.83 -9.77
C LEU A 73 18.16 11.68 -9.75
N ARG A 74 19.30 11.01 -9.91
CA ARG A 74 20.63 11.64 -10.01
C ARG A 74 21.26 11.29 -11.35
N GLU A 75 22.00 12.23 -11.91
CA GLU A 75 22.90 11.92 -13.01
C GLU A 75 24.08 11.09 -12.52
N ILE A 76 24.44 10.06 -13.28
CA ILE A 76 25.61 9.23 -13.09
C ILE A 76 26.83 10.08 -13.50
N ILE A 77 27.43 10.76 -12.53
CA ILE A 77 28.71 11.45 -12.71
C ILE A 77 29.75 10.39 -13.08
N GLN A 78 30.29 10.45 -14.30
CA GLN A 78 31.45 9.64 -14.69
C GLN A 78 32.64 10.06 -13.82
N SER A 79 32.94 9.27 -12.79
CA SER A 79 34.16 9.42 -12.00
C SER A 79 35.39 9.22 -12.89
N GLU A 80 36.37 10.12 -12.78
CA GLU A 80 37.66 9.99 -13.46
C GLU A 80 38.31 8.62 -13.21
N GLN A 81 38.99 8.08 -14.22
CA GLN A 81 39.62 6.76 -14.12
C GLN A 81 40.65 6.70 -12.97
N PRO A 82 40.58 5.70 -12.06
CA PRO A 82 41.60 5.51 -11.06
C PRO A 82 42.95 5.16 -11.70
N LYS A 83 44.00 5.84 -11.24
CA LYS A 83 45.40 5.57 -11.58
C LYS A 83 45.80 4.19 -11.02
N PRO A 84 46.52 3.33 -11.77
CA PRO A 84 46.80 1.96 -11.31
C PRO A 84 47.70 1.92 -10.07
N GLU A 85 47.29 1.15 -9.06
CA GLU A 85 47.98 0.97 -7.79
C GLU A 85 49.00 -0.18 -7.86
N LYS A 86 50.06 -0.13 -7.03
CA LYS A 86 51.14 -1.13 -7.02
C LYS A 86 50.75 -2.38 -6.22
N PRO A 87 51.19 -3.59 -6.60
CA PRO A 87 50.87 -4.82 -5.88
C PRO A 87 51.57 -4.89 -4.51
N LYS A 88 50.88 -5.50 -3.54
CA LYS A 88 51.38 -5.82 -2.19
C LYS A 88 51.22 -7.34 -1.94
N PRO A 89 52.15 -8.03 -1.24
CA PRO A 89 52.37 -9.47 -1.45
C PRO A 89 51.43 -10.39 -0.67
N GLU A 90 51.42 -11.67 -1.10
CA GLU A 90 50.62 -12.76 -0.57
C GLU A 90 50.93 -13.11 0.90
N ILE A 91 49.91 -13.61 1.61
CA ILE A 91 50.04 -14.27 2.92
C ILE A 91 49.52 -15.70 2.78
N ILE A 92 50.31 -16.65 3.28
CA ILE A 92 50.11 -18.10 3.16
C ILE A 92 49.01 -18.58 4.10
N ASN A 93 48.11 -19.43 3.61
CA ASN A 93 47.03 -20.03 4.40
C ASN A 93 47.43 -21.43 4.88
N ILE A 94 47.26 -21.71 6.18
CA ILE A 94 47.58 -23.01 6.81
C ILE A 94 46.29 -23.83 6.93
N ALA A 95 46.36 -25.13 6.61
CA ALA A 95 45.20 -26.03 6.60
C ALA A 95 44.71 -26.42 8.01
N PRO A 96 43.39 -26.54 8.25
CA PRO A 96 42.82 -27.01 9.51
C PRO A 96 42.83 -28.54 9.67
N LYS A 97 42.82 -28.99 10.93
CA LYS A 97 42.93 -30.40 11.38
C LYS A 97 41.55 -31.13 11.34
N PRO A 98 41.47 -32.47 11.20
CA PRO A 98 40.20 -33.20 11.19
C PRO A 98 39.61 -33.38 12.60
N PRO A 99 38.27 -33.50 12.75
CA PRO A 99 37.60 -33.79 14.02
C PRO A 99 37.47 -35.29 14.32
N GLU A 100 37.49 -35.64 15.60
CA GLU A 100 37.19 -36.97 16.15
C GLU A 100 35.70 -37.16 16.50
N PRO A 101 35.21 -38.41 16.68
CA PRO A 101 33.79 -38.74 16.51
C PRO A 101 32.91 -38.55 17.76
N LYS A 102 31.61 -38.38 17.54
CA LYS A 102 30.56 -38.48 18.58
C LYS A 102 29.77 -39.77 18.46
N THR A 103 29.36 -40.30 19.61
CA THR A 103 28.61 -41.55 19.82
C THR A 103 27.12 -41.46 19.45
N GLU A 104 26.54 -42.63 19.20
CA GLU A 104 25.14 -42.88 18.79
C GLU A 104 24.08 -42.50 19.84
N PRO A 105 22.81 -42.44 19.41
CA PRO A 105 21.76 -43.18 20.13
C PRO A 105 20.92 -44.12 19.24
N ILE A 106 20.23 -45.05 19.91
CA ILE A 106 19.67 -46.29 19.36
C ILE A 106 18.20 -46.16 18.88
N LYS A 107 17.98 -46.51 17.60
CA LYS A 107 16.90 -47.37 17.03
C LYS A 107 15.43 -47.20 17.45
N VAL A 108 14.54 -46.98 16.46
CA VAL A 108 13.26 -47.72 16.28
C VAL A 108 12.93 -47.91 14.78
N GLU A 109 12.53 -49.13 14.39
CA GLU A 109 12.01 -49.55 13.06
C GLU A 109 10.47 -49.38 13.00
N PRO A 110 9.76 -49.30 11.84
CA PRO A 110 9.70 -50.47 10.94
C PRO A 110 9.24 -50.30 9.45
N LYS A 111 9.28 -51.45 8.75
CA LYS A 111 8.45 -51.92 7.61
C LYS A 111 8.83 -51.59 6.14
N LYS A 112 8.99 -52.69 5.37
CA LYS A 112 9.09 -52.82 3.91
C LYS A 112 7.71 -52.81 3.23
N VAL A 113 7.64 -52.33 1.98
CA VAL A 113 6.97 -52.90 0.77
C VAL A 113 7.66 -52.22 -0.43
N GLU A 114 8.62 -52.82 -1.14
CA GLU A 114 8.54 -53.78 -2.27
C GLU A 114 8.88 -53.09 -3.62
N LYS A 115 9.55 -53.81 -4.53
CA LYS A 115 10.08 -53.28 -5.81
C LYS A 115 9.33 -53.83 -7.00
N VAL A 116 9.03 -52.98 -7.98
CA VAL A 116 8.75 -53.40 -9.37
C VAL A 116 9.81 -52.81 -10.30
N LYS A 117 10.35 -53.63 -11.21
CA LYS A 117 11.26 -53.25 -12.29
C LYS A 117 10.49 -53.14 -13.60
N THR A 118 10.80 -52.13 -14.43
CA THR A 118 10.77 -52.12 -15.92
C THR A 118 11.04 -50.67 -16.37
N GLU A 119 11.60 -50.35 -17.53
CA GLU A 119 12.65 -50.99 -18.34
C GLU A 119 13.24 -49.88 -19.25
N LYS A 120 14.44 -50.05 -19.80
CA LYS A 120 15.18 -48.98 -20.50
C LYS A 120 15.53 -49.36 -21.94
N PRO A 121 14.98 -48.71 -22.98
CA PRO A 121 15.51 -48.79 -24.33
C PRO A 121 16.78 -47.93 -24.50
N LYS A 122 17.64 -48.36 -25.42
CA LYS A 122 18.98 -47.80 -25.68
C LYS A 122 19.00 -47.20 -27.11
N PRO A 123 19.70 -46.07 -27.37
CA PRO A 123 19.70 -45.45 -28.69
C PRO A 123 20.73 -46.06 -29.67
N LYS A 124 20.40 -45.95 -30.96
CA LYS A 124 21.24 -46.03 -32.18
C LYS A 124 20.49 -45.22 -33.27
N SER A 125 21.10 -44.63 -34.30
CA SER A 125 22.47 -44.76 -34.83
C SER A 125 23.07 -43.42 -35.30
N GLU A 126 24.36 -43.44 -35.63
CA GLU A 126 25.15 -42.33 -36.19
C GLU A 126 24.98 -42.20 -37.72
N GLU A 127 25.34 -41.05 -38.30
CA GLU A 127 26.47 -40.99 -39.24
C GLU A 127 26.99 -39.56 -39.52
N LYS A 128 28.33 -39.40 -39.38
CA LYS A 128 29.30 -38.66 -40.24
C LYS A 128 29.03 -37.21 -40.72
N ASN A 129 30.04 -36.35 -40.95
CA ASN A 129 31.46 -36.27 -40.57
C ASN A 129 32.03 -34.97 -41.19
N LYS A 130 32.81 -34.16 -40.45
CA LYS A 130 34.12 -33.58 -40.87
C LYS A 130 34.59 -32.43 -39.97
N LYS A 131 35.90 -32.41 -39.74
CA LYS A 131 36.64 -31.51 -38.86
C LYS A 131 37.67 -30.76 -39.71
N ILE A 132 37.64 -29.42 -39.77
CA ILE A 132 38.77 -28.60 -40.25
C ILE A 132 38.92 -27.36 -39.36
N THR A 133 40.13 -27.19 -38.85
CA THR A 133 40.74 -25.96 -38.29
C THR A 133 41.97 -25.66 -39.16
N PRO A 134 42.71 -24.53 -39.03
CA PRO A 134 42.46 -23.27 -38.33
C PRO A 134 42.73 -22.02 -39.23
N LEU A 135 42.66 -20.79 -38.69
CA LEU A 135 43.67 -19.74 -38.94
C LEU A 135 43.48 -18.46 -38.08
N LYS A 136 44.57 -17.98 -37.47
CA LYS A 136 44.73 -16.61 -36.93
C LYS A 136 45.73 -15.88 -37.82
N HIS A 137 45.48 -14.64 -38.26
CA HIS A 137 46.39 -13.49 -37.99
C HIS A 137 46.04 -12.12 -38.66
N LYS A 138 46.34 -11.06 -37.88
CA LYS A 138 46.87 -9.71 -38.25
C LYS A 138 46.04 -8.67 -39.02
N ARG A 139 45.66 -7.63 -38.25
CA ARG A 139 46.01 -6.18 -38.36
C ARG A 139 45.78 -5.43 -39.69
N GLN A 140 45.08 -4.29 -39.59
CA GLN A 140 45.69 -2.93 -39.63
C GLN A 140 44.66 -1.81 -39.28
N PRO A 141 45.05 -0.76 -38.53
CA PRO A 141 44.39 0.55 -38.50
C PRO A 141 45.30 1.68 -39.02
N LEU A 142 44.79 2.75 -39.65
CA LEU A 142 45.55 4.01 -39.89
C LEU A 142 44.68 5.22 -40.34
N LYS A 143 44.75 6.32 -39.56
CA LYS A 143 44.51 7.76 -39.87
C LYS A 143 43.12 8.20 -40.37
N ILE A 144 42.56 9.33 -39.91
CA ILE A 144 42.86 10.76 -40.23
C ILE A 144 42.14 11.64 -39.17
N ASN A 145 42.55 12.81 -38.67
CA ASN A 145 43.79 13.63 -38.68
C ASN A 145 43.84 14.46 -37.35
N LYS A 146 44.35 15.72 -37.31
CA LYS A 146 44.35 16.61 -36.12
C LYS A 146 44.18 18.12 -36.47
N LEU A 147 43.34 18.81 -35.69
CA LEU A 147 43.39 20.24 -35.24
C LEU A 147 43.34 21.39 -36.29
N PRO A 148 42.68 22.52 -35.95
CA PRO A 148 43.32 23.61 -35.20
C PRO A 148 42.57 24.08 -33.91
N PRO A 149 43.14 25.00 -33.09
CA PRO A 149 42.67 25.31 -31.73
C PRO A 149 42.08 26.74 -31.55
N VAL A 150 42.04 27.22 -30.29
CA VAL A 150 41.66 28.58 -29.77
C VAL A 150 40.12 28.85 -29.81
N LEU A 151 39.43 29.44 -28.82
CA LEU A 151 39.78 30.33 -27.70
C LEU A 151 39.05 29.97 -26.37
N LYS A 152 39.69 30.26 -25.22
CA LYS A 152 39.02 30.41 -23.91
C LYS A 152 38.80 31.90 -23.60
N PRO A 153 37.58 32.36 -23.30
CA PRO A 153 37.36 33.62 -22.58
C PRO A 153 37.80 33.51 -21.12
N ALA A 154 38.18 34.65 -20.51
CA ALA A 154 38.91 34.70 -19.24
C ALA A 154 38.00 34.73 -17.99
N GLU A 155 38.55 34.26 -16.86
CA GLU A 155 37.97 34.45 -15.53
C GLU A 155 38.04 35.93 -15.08
N PRO A 156 36.95 36.50 -14.56
CA PRO A 156 36.99 37.76 -13.81
C PRO A 156 37.66 37.54 -12.44
N LYS A 157 38.65 38.36 -12.11
CA LYS A 157 39.42 38.31 -10.86
C LYS A 157 38.57 38.76 -9.66
N LYS A 158 38.84 38.16 -8.49
CA LYS A 158 38.49 38.72 -7.17
C LYS A 158 39.12 40.12 -6.97
N PRO A 159 38.38 41.09 -6.40
CA PRO A 159 38.96 42.17 -5.61
C PRO A 159 39.38 41.70 -4.21
N LYS A 160 40.24 42.49 -3.56
CA LYS A 160 40.92 42.19 -2.28
C LYS A 160 40.40 43.05 -1.11
N ASP A 161 40.59 42.50 0.09
CA ASP A 161 41.04 43.10 1.36
C ASP A 161 40.52 44.47 1.86
N GLU A 162 39.96 44.48 3.08
CA GLU A 162 40.31 45.38 4.22
C GLU A 162 39.65 44.84 5.51
N ILE A 163 40.37 44.12 6.39
CA ILE A 163 41.13 44.57 7.57
C ILE A 163 40.30 45.26 8.69
N LYS A 164 40.17 44.59 9.84
CA LYS A 164 40.66 45.10 11.14
C LYS A 164 40.85 44.00 12.20
N GLN A 165 41.88 44.18 13.02
CA GLN A 165 42.42 43.21 13.99
C GLN A 165 41.93 43.45 15.42
N LYS A 166 41.96 42.39 16.25
CA LYS A 166 42.78 42.27 17.49
C LYS A 166 42.58 40.85 18.07
N ASN A 167 43.64 40.04 18.20
CA ASN A 167 44.60 39.97 19.33
C ASN A 167 44.00 39.35 20.62
N ASP A 168 44.64 38.42 21.33
CA ASP A 168 45.80 37.57 21.00
C ASP A 168 45.98 36.46 22.06
N LYS A 169 46.87 35.48 21.78
CA LYS A 169 47.59 34.61 22.76
C LYS A 169 46.82 33.59 23.63
N LYS A 170 46.90 32.33 23.18
CA LYS A 170 47.33 31.19 24.02
C LYS A 170 48.83 30.94 23.75
N PRO A 171 49.59 30.36 24.69
CA PRO A 171 49.80 28.89 24.72
C PRO A 171 49.71 28.36 26.18
N VAL A 172 50.15 27.18 26.63
CA VAL A 172 50.92 26.04 26.07
C VAL A 172 50.22 24.72 26.51
N LEU A 173 50.63 23.57 25.95
CA LEU A 173 50.41 22.20 26.47
C LEU A 173 51.80 21.53 26.54
N PRO A 174 52.15 20.67 27.51
CA PRO A 174 51.81 19.24 27.31
C PRO A 174 51.64 18.35 28.58
N THR A 175 50.81 17.31 28.40
CA THR A 175 50.89 15.91 28.89
C THR A 175 51.71 15.50 30.13
N GLU A 176 51.11 14.63 30.97
CA GLU A 176 51.64 13.26 31.20
C GLU A 176 50.58 12.29 31.78
N LYS A 177 50.82 10.97 31.63
CA LYS A 177 50.00 9.86 32.17
C LYS A 177 50.65 9.25 33.42
N PRO A 178 49.88 8.62 34.32
CA PRO A 178 50.39 7.52 35.14
C PRO A 178 49.68 6.17 34.87
N ALA A 179 50.37 5.07 35.16
CA ALA A 179 49.88 3.70 35.11
C ALA A 179 49.52 3.18 36.52
N ILE A 180 48.75 2.08 36.60
CA ILE A 180 48.38 1.41 37.86
C ILE A 180 49.17 0.10 38.01
N ARG A 181 49.65 -0.17 39.23
CA ARG A 181 50.39 -1.38 39.63
C ARG A 181 49.53 -2.25 40.56
N VAL A 182 49.76 -3.57 40.52
CA VAL A 182 49.02 -4.61 41.27
C VAL A 182 49.75 -4.97 42.57
N GLU A 183 49.02 -5.15 43.68
CA GLU A 183 49.49 -5.85 44.90
C GLU A 183 48.36 -6.66 45.61
N LYS A 184 48.76 -7.68 46.39
CA LYS A 184 47.97 -8.65 47.20
C LYS A 184 48.97 -9.35 48.18
N PRO A 185 48.57 -10.04 49.27
CA PRO A 185 47.32 -10.01 50.07
C PRO A 185 47.50 -10.17 51.62
N LYS A 186 46.37 -10.35 52.36
CA LYS A 186 46.17 -10.97 53.72
C LYS A 186 46.42 -10.13 55.00
N PRO A 187 45.85 -10.48 56.18
CA PRO A 187 44.64 -11.27 56.54
C PRO A 187 43.58 -10.48 57.40
N PRO A 188 42.42 -11.07 57.81
CA PRO A 188 41.27 -10.34 58.39
C PRO A 188 41.06 -10.47 59.92
N ILE A 189 40.27 -9.55 60.50
CA ILE A 189 39.63 -9.62 61.84
C ILE A 189 38.23 -8.92 61.76
N PRO A 190 37.27 -9.09 62.69
CA PRO A 190 35.92 -9.53 62.32
C PRO A 190 34.81 -8.47 62.51
N ALA A 191 33.65 -8.72 61.89
CA ALA A 191 32.47 -7.85 62.02
C ALA A 191 31.67 -8.12 63.32
N PRO A 192 31.14 -7.07 64.00
CA PRO A 192 30.12 -7.23 65.02
C PRO A 192 28.74 -7.53 64.39
N PRO A 193 27.83 -8.21 65.12
CA PRO A 193 26.55 -8.66 64.57
C PRO A 193 25.52 -7.51 64.47
N VAL A 194 24.85 -7.41 63.33
CA VAL A 194 23.68 -6.54 63.14
C VAL A 194 22.41 -7.38 63.13
N ILE A 195 21.39 -6.88 63.82
CA ILE A 195 20.11 -7.53 64.05
C ILE A 195 19.33 -7.63 62.73
N ASN A 196 18.84 -8.83 62.40
CA ASN A 196 17.95 -9.04 61.26
C ASN A 196 16.63 -8.29 61.46
N THR A 197 16.48 -7.16 60.78
CA THR A 197 15.16 -6.68 60.35
C THR A 197 14.81 -7.37 59.04
N THR A 198 13.56 -7.81 58.93
CA THR A 198 13.05 -8.55 57.76
C THR A 198 13.17 -7.68 56.50
N PRO A 199 13.86 -8.12 55.44
CA PRO A 199 13.91 -7.37 54.19
C PRO A 199 12.53 -7.24 53.56
N LEU A 200 12.21 -6.04 53.05
CA LEU A 200 11.11 -5.87 52.10
C LEU A 200 11.33 -6.78 50.87
N PRO A 201 10.28 -7.26 50.21
CA PRO A 201 10.42 -7.97 48.94
C PRO A 201 11.11 -7.04 47.91
N PRO A 202 12.06 -7.54 47.10
CA PRO A 202 12.84 -6.71 46.22
C PRO A 202 11.98 -6.09 45.11
N ALA A 203 11.89 -4.76 45.12
CA ALA A 203 11.42 -3.99 43.98
C ALA A 203 12.49 -4.03 42.87
N ASN A 204 12.36 -4.99 41.96
CA ASN A 204 12.80 -4.91 40.55
C ASN A 204 12.56 -6.26 39.86
N THR A 205 11.30 -6.54 39.51
CA THR A 205 11.03 -7.33 38.31
C THR A 205 10.87 -6.37 37.15
N THR A 206 11.98 -6.11 36.44
CA THR A 206 11.89 -5.73 35.03
C THR A 206 10.95 -6.73 34.35
N PRO A 207 9.97 -6.32 33.53
CA PRO A 207 9.19 -7.26 32.74
C PRO A 207 10.15 -8.18 32.01
N SER A 208 10.12 -9.48 32.34
CA SER A 208 11.06 -10.42 31.76
C SER A 208 10.85 -10.39 30.26
N PHE A 209 11.89 -10.03 29.51
CA PHE A 209 11.89 -10.21 28.07
C PHE A 209 11.57 -11.69 27.86
N VAL A 210 10.37 -11.98 27.34
CA VAL A 210 10.02 -13.34 26.91
C VAL A 210 11.17 -13.79 26.02
N PRO A 211 11.91 -14.85 26.39
CA PRO A 211 13.01 -15.33 25.55
C PRO A 211 12.47 -15.53 24.14
N ALA A 212 13.24 -15.14 23.13
CA ALA A 212 12.86 -15.47 21.76
C ALA A 212 12.56 -16.99 21.72
N PRO A 213 11.37 -17.40 21.27
CA PRO A 213 10.93 -18.78 21.44
C PRO A 213 11.95 -19.72 20.79
N GLU A 214 12.15 -20.90 21.36
CA GLU A 214 13.12 -21.91 20.86
C GLU A 214 12.79 -22.44 19.45
N ASP A 215 11.73 -21.93 18.83
CA ASP A 215 11.36 -22.11 17.43
C ASP A 215 12.38 -21.40 16.54
N VAL A 216 13.48 -22.11 16.22
CA VAL A 216 14.55 -21.63 15.34
C VAL A 216 13.93 -21.10 14.05
N ALA A 217 14.23 -19.84 13.72
CA ALA A 217 13.76 -19.19 12.50
C ALA A 217 13.97 -20.13 11.30
N PRO A 218 12.92 -20.41 10.49
CA PRO A 218 13.04 -21.36 9.40
C PRO A 218 14.18 -20.95 8.47
N ALA A 219 15.05 -21.91 8.15
CA ALA A 219 16.23 -21.65 7.34
C ALA A 219 15.81 -21.01 6.00
N PRO A 220 16.50 -19.94 5.53
CA PRO A 220 16.15 -19.30 4.27
C PRO A 220 16.14 -20.32 3.14
N ALA A 221 15.00 -20.49 2.47
CA ALA A 221 14.92 -21.37 1.32
C ALA A 221 15.80 -20.81 0.19
N GLU A 222 16.60 -21.66 -0.44
CA GLU A 222 17.53 -21.22 -1.48
C GLU A 222 16.79 -20.77 -2.75
N THR A 223 17.17 -19.59 -3.25
CA THR A 223 16.65 -19.05 -4.51
C THR A 223 17.02 -19.95 -5.69
N LYS A 224 16.02 -20.64 -6.26
CA LYS A 224 16.20 -21.53 -7.40
C LYS A 224 15.94 -20.81 -8.73
N ILE A 225 16.96 -20.71 -9.57
CA ILE A 225 16.84 -20.24 -10.96
C ILE A 225 16.79 -21.44 -11.89
N ILE A 226 15.82 -21.47 -12.80
CA ILE A 226 15.67 -22.50 -13.84
C ILE A 226 15.69 -21.87 -15.23
N ASN A 227 16.16 -22.64 -16.22
CA ASN A 227 15.86 -22.36 -17.64
C ASN A 227 14.58 -23.13 -17.98
N THR A 228 13.59 -22.47 -18.58
CA THR A 228 12.31 -23.08 -18.98
C THR A 228 11.79 -22.40 -20.25
N GLN A 229 10.69 -22.92 -20.81
CA GLN A 229 9.96 -22.23 -21.88
C GLN A 229 8.73 -21.54 -21.30
N ILE A 230 8.50 -20.30 -21.74
CA ILE A 230 7.35 -19.47 -21.32
C ILE A 230 6.67 -18.88 -22.55
N GLU A 231 5.40 -18.52 -22.41
CA GLU A 231 4.62 -17.89 -23.47
C GLU A 231 4.60 -16.36 -23.31
N ILE A 232 5.07 -15.64 -24.33
CA ILE A 232 5.07 -14.18 -24.40
C ILE A 232 4.54 -13.78 -25.79
N ALA A 233 3.58 -12.86 -25.86
CA ALA A 233 2.94 -12.41 -27.11
C ALA A 233 2.47 -13.56 -28.03
N GLY A 234 1.98 -14.68 -27.45
CA GLY A 234 1.57 -15.88 -28.20
C GLY A 234 2.73 -16.64 -28.87
N LYS A 235 3.95 -16.53 -28.32
CA LYS A 235 5.16 -17.26 -28.75
C LYS A 235 5.79 -17.96 -27.55
N LEU A 236 6.15 -19.24 -27.74
CA LEU A 236 6.98 -19.98 -26.79
C LEU A 236 8.44 -19.58 -26.98
N VAL A 237 9.08 -19.13 -25.90
CA VAL A 237 10.47 -18.66 -25.88
C VAL A 237 11.20 -19.19 -24.66
N ASN A 238 12.51 -19.40 -24.79
CA ASN A 238 13.34 -19.82 -23.68
C ASN A 238 13.54 -18.64 -22.71
N ALA A 239 13.43 -18.90 -21.40
CA ALA A 239 13.59 -17.89 -20.37
C ALA A 239 14.34 -18.43 -19.14
N LYS A 240 15.01 -17.52 -18.44
CA LYS A 240 15.51 -17.73 -17.08
C LYS A 240 14.47 -17.20 -16.11
N VAL A 241 14.07 -18.06 -15.19
CA VAL A 241 12.98 -17.81 -14.25
C VAL A 241 13.46 -18.16 -12.85
N GLN A 242 13.30 -17.23 -11.91
CA GLN A 242 13.45 -17.48 -10.49
C GLN A 242 12.15 -18.06 -9.95
N VAL A 243 12.20 -19.30 -9.51
CA VAL A 243 11.06 -20.02 -8.95
C VAL A 243 10.64 -19.35 -7.64
N LYS A 244 9.33 -19.15 -7.47
CA LYS A 244 8.76 -18.60 -6.23
C LYS A 244 9.03 -19.54 -5.05
N ILE A 245 9.62 -18.98 -3.99
CA ILE A 245 9.78 -19.65 -2.70
C ILE A 245 8.41 -19.69 -1.99
N GLN A 246 8.01 -20.88 -1.53
CA GLN A 246 6.85 -21.03 -0.64
C GLN A 246 7.15 -20.35 0.70
N ARG A 247 6.16 -19.62 1.20
CA ARG A 247 6.24 -18.97 2.50
C ARG A 247 6.30 -20.03 3.61
N ILE A 248 6.95 -19.68 4.72
CA ILE A 248 7.07 -20.54 5.90
C ILE A 248 6.63 -19.73 7.12
N VAL A 249 5.57 -20.18 7.78
CA VAL A 249 5.05 -19.60 9.01
C VAL A 249 5.62 -20.33 10.23
N SER A 250 5.95 -19.61 11.30
CA SER A 250 6.51 -20.22 12.52
C SER A 250 5.48 -21.05 13.28
N GLN A 251 5.94 -22.07 14.01
CA GLN A 251 5.08 -22.86 14.90
C GLN A 251 4.62 -22.03 16.11
N TYR A 252 5.41 -21.03 16.53
CA TYR A 252 4.99 -20.03 17.51
C TYR A 252 3.72 -19.28 17.07
N ASP A 253 3.70 -18.75 15.84
CA ASP A 253 2.56 -17.96 15.32
C ASP A 253 1.31 -18.82 15.11
N ILE A 254 1.50 -20.08 14.70
CA ILE A 254 0.42 -21.08 14.57
C ILE A 254 -0.16 -21.42 15.95
N LYS A 255 0.68 -21.65 16.96
CA LYS A 255 0.23 -21.97 18.34
C LYS A 255 -0.49 -20.80 19.02
N LYS A 256 -0.06 -19.56 18.78
CA LYS A 256 -0.80 -18.34 19.20
C LYS A 256 -2.10 -18.12 18.40
N GLY A 257 -2.24 -18.79 17.26
CA GLY A 257 -3.37 -18.66 16.35
C GLY A 257 -3.41 -17.32 15.61
N ILE A 258 -2.28 -16.61 15.52
CA ILE A 258 -2.16 -15.34 14.79
C ILE A 258 -1.71 -15.53 13.34
N ALA A 259 -1.21 -16.73 13.01
CA ALA A 259 -1.12 -17.21 11.64
C ALA A 259 -2.51 -17.31 11.00
N ASN A 260 -2.61 -17.04 9.70
CA ASN A 260 -3.82 -17.33 8.95
C ASN A 260 -4.01 -18.86 8.86
N ARG A 261 -5.25 -19.34 9.10
CA ARG A 261 -5.59 -20.77 9.03
C ARG A 261 -5.38 -21.39 7.64
N GLU A 262 -5.54 -20.58 6.60
CA GLU A 262 -5.28 -20.96 5.22
C GLU A 262 -4.31 -19.93 4.66
N GLU A 263 -3.07 -20.34 4.41
CA GLU A 263 -2.00 -19.40 4.06
C GLU A 263 -2.38 -18.51 2.87
N TYR A 264 -2.20 -17.20 3.06
CA TYR A 264 -2.29 -16.24 1.98
C TYR A 264 -0.93 -16.11 1.29
N VAL A 265 -0.94 -16.06 -0.04
CA VAL A 265 0.26 -15.88 -0.88
C VAL A 265 0.02 -14.67 -1.76
N ASN A 266 0.66 -13.54 -1.50
CA ASN A 266 0.44 -12.31 -2.27
C ASN A 266 0.99 -12.44 -3.70
N SER A 267 2.15 -13.08 -3.88
CA SER A 267 2.73 -13.33 -5.22
C SER A 267 2.94 -14.82 -5.48
N SER A 268 2.00 -15.46 -6.18
CA SER A 268 2.10 -16.88 -6.60
C SER A 268 2.76 -17.07 -7.97
N VAL A 269 3.44 -16.04 -8.50
CA VAL A 269 4.13 -16.10 -9.79
C VAL A 269 5.62 -16.19 -9.62
N ASP A 270 6.26 -16.94 -10.51
CA ASP A 270 7.71 -16.93 -10.66
C ASP A 270 8.18 -15.59 -11.26
N LYS A 271 9.41 -15.18 -10.93
CA LYS A 271 10.00 -13.94 -11.46
C LYS A 271 10.80 -14.23 -12.73
N ILE A 272 10.40 -13.65 -13.86
CA ILE A 272 11.22 -13.65 -15.07
C ILE A 272 12.49 -12.83 -14.81
N ILE A 273 13.65 -13.41 -15.15
CA ILE A 273 14.96 -12.75 -15.09
C ILE A 273 15.37 -12.26 -16.49
N SER A 274 15.21 -13.12 -17.50
CA SER A 274 15.57 -12.81 -18.88
C SER A 274 14.89 -13.76 -19.86
N VAL A 275 14.64 -13.28 -21.07
CA VAL A 275 13.98 -13.99 -22.17
C VAL A 275 14.90 -13.97 -23.39
N GLU A 276 14.90 -15.07 -24.14
CA GLU A 276 15.54 -15.13 -25.46
C GLU A 276 14.67 -14.39 -26.50
N THR A 277 15.08 -13.17 -26.86
CA THR A 277 14.41 -12.37 -27.88
C THR A 277 14.69 -12.93 -29.28
N THR A 278 13.71 -13.62 -29.87
CA THR A 278 13.77 -14.11 -31.26
C THR A 278 13.12 -13.12 -32.25
N PRO A 279 13.45 -13.17 -33.56
CA PRO A 279 12.79 -12.33 -34.57
C PRO A 279 11.26 -12.50 -34.62
N GLU A 280 10.76 -13.71 -34.33
CA GLU A 280 9.32 -14.01 -34.26
C GLU A 280 8.66 -13.34 -33.06
N LEU A 281 9.36 -13.27 -31.92
CA LEU A 281 8.89 -12.55 -30.74
C LEU A 281 8.92 -11.03 -30.95
N GLU A 282 9.99 -10.48 -31.52
CA GLU A 282 10.04 -9.05 -31.89
C GLU A 282 8.89 -8.68 -32.83
N LYS A 283 8.63 -9.49 -33.86
CA LYS A 283 7.55 -9.27 -34.81
C LYS A 283 6.16 -9.41 -34.18
N ALA A 284 5.97 -10.36 -33.26
CA ALA A 284 4.71 -10.49 -32.53
C ALA A 284 4.44 -9.27 -31.63
N ASN A 285 5.46 -8.81 -30.90
CA ASN A 285 5.36 -7.64 -30.03
C ASN A 285 5.19 -6.34 -30.84
N LEU A 286 5.85 -6.21 -32.00
CA LEU A 286 5.61 -5.12 -32.96
C LEU A 286 4.14 -5.06 -33.40
N LEU A 287 3.53 -6.20 -33.73
CA LEU A 287 2.13 -6.27 -34.16
C LEU A 287 1.14 -5.89 -33.04
N ILE A 288 1.46 -6.12 -31.77
CA ILE A 288 0.63 -5.67 -30.63
C ILE A 288 0.55 -4.14 -30.61
N GLY A 289 1.70 -3.46 -30.71
CA GLY A 289 1.73 -1.99 -30.67
C GLY A 289 1.26 -1.34 -31.97
N LEU A 290 1.66 -1.88 -33.12
CA LEU A 290 1.33 -1.34 -34.43
C LEU A 290 -0.12 -1.63 -34.84
N GLY A 291 -0.66 -2.82 -34.54
CA GLY A 291 -1.93 -3.32 -35.07
C GLY A 291 -1.81 -3.82 -36.52
N ASP A 292 -2.63 -4.82 -36.89
CA ASP A 292 -2.61 -5.42 -38.23
C ASP A 292 -3.41 -4.62 -39.28
N GLY A 293 -4.29 -3.70 -38.85
CA GLY A 293 -5.20 -2.93 -39.71
C GLY A 293 -6.60 -3.53 -39.86
N GLN A 294 -6.87 -4.67 -39.22
CA GLN A 294 -8.10 -5.46 -39.33
C GLN A 294 -8.73 -5.75 -37.96
N SER A 295 -7.91 -5.90 -36.91
CA SER A 295 -8.32 -5.95 -35.51
C SER A 295 -8.62 -4.55 -34.96
N ASN A 296 -9.27 -4.48 -33.80
CA ASN A 296 -9.46 -3.22 -33.04
C ASN A 296 -8.30 -2.97 -32.05
N SER A 297 -7.06 -3.31 -32.41
CA SER A 297 -5.88 -3.18 -31.54
C SER A 297 -4.75 -2.35 -32.16
N GLY A 298 -3.85 -1.85 -31.30
CA GLY A 298 -2.64 -1.12 -31.68
C GLY A 298 -2.91 0.29 -32.23
N ILE A 299 -1.91 0.83 -32.94
CA ILE A 299 -1.97 2.15 -33.59
C ILE A 299 -2.89 2.13 -34.82
N ARG A 300 -2.92 1.00 -35.53
CA ARG A 300 -3.69 0.74 -36.75
C ARG A 300 -5.04 0.08 -36.50
N ALA A 301 -5.63 0.29 -35.33
CA ALA A 301 -6.92 -0.31 -34.98
C ALA A 301 -8.00 0.05 -36.02
N LYS A 302 -8.72 -0.96 -36.52
CA LYS A 302 -9.69 -0.85 -37.63
C LYS A 302 -10.75 0.23 -37.39
N TYR A 303 -11.25 0.36 -36.17
CA TYR A 303 -12.22 1.40 -35.85
C TYR A 303 -11.65 2.83 -36.03
N ILE A 304 -10.37 3.05 -35.71
CA ILE A 304 -9.68 4.33 -35.95
C ILE A 304 -9.57 4.58 -37.46
N ALA A 305 -9.08 3.58 -38.22
CA ALA A 305 -8.94 3.70 -39.67
C ALA A 305 -10.28 4.00 -40.38
N ASN A 306 -11.38 3.41 -39.91
CA ASN A 306 -12.73 3.69 -40.42
C ASN A 306 -13.17 5.12 -40.11
N LEU A 307 -13.08 5.56 -38.83
CA LEU A 307 -13.43 6.93 -38.43
C LEU A 307 -12.67 7.98 -39.27
N ILE A 308 -11.36 7.77 -39.44
CA ILE A 308 -10.51 8.68 -40.24
C ILE A 308 -10.92 8.67 -41.72
N ALA A 309 -11.26 7.52 -42.29
CA ALA A 309 -11.71 7.43 -43.68
C ALA A 309 -13.06 8.14 -43.90
N ASP A 310 -13.99 8.00 -42.95
CA ASP A 310 -15.28 8.70 -42.98
C ASP A 310 -15.10 10.21 -42.81
N ASP A 311 -14.26 10.66 -41.88
CA ASP A 311 -13.96 12.09 -41.68
C ASP A 311 -13.29 12.71 -42.92
N ILE A 312 -12.30 12.02 -43.53
CA ILE A 312 -11.66 12.46 -44.77
C ILE A 312 -12.67 12.60 -45.90
N LYS A 313 -13.58 11.63 -46.04
CA LYS A 313 -14.65 11.67 -47.05
C LYS A 313 -15.65 12.81 -46.80
N ASN A 314 -16.05 13.02 -45.55
CA ASN A 314 -17.05 14.01 -45.17
C ASN A 314 -16.52 15.46 -45.28
N PHE A 315 -15.23 15.68 -45.02
CA PHE A 315 -14.62 17.01 -45.02
C PHE A 315 -13.68 17.28 -46.21
N GLN A 316 -13.63 16.39 -47.21
CA GLN A 316 -12.76 16.51 -48.40
C GLN A 316 -12.84 17.87 -49.11
N HIS A 317 -14.03 18.48 -49.13
CA HIS A 317 -14.27 19.78 -49.77
C HIS A 317 -14.38 20.95 -48.77
N GLN A 318 -14.23 20.70 -47.47
CA GLN A 318 -14.38 21.67 -46.37
C GLN A 318 -13.33 21.42 -45.27
N PRO A 319 -12.02 21.39 -45.61
CA PRO A 319 -10.95 20.99 -44.69
C PRO A 319 -10.77 21.94 -43.49
N GLU A 320 -11.31 23.16 -43.54
CA GLU A 320 -11.36 24.09 -42.42
C GLU A 320 -12.22 23.57 -41.25
N LYS A 321 -13.14 22.62 -41.50
CA LYS A 321 -14.06 22.10 -40.48
C LYS A 321 -13.50 20.98 -39.61
N PHE A 322 -12.39 20.34 -40.00
CA PHE A 322 -11.78 19.24 -39.23
C PHE A 322 -11.55 19.61 -37.76
N GLN A 323 -10.89 20.74 -37.48
CA GLN A 323 -10.60 21.15 -36.11
C GLN A 323 -11.89 21.33 -35.28
N GLN A 324 -12.93 21.92 -35.85
CA GLN A 324 -14.20 22.11 -35.13
C GLN A 324 -14.93 20.76 -34.92
N HIS A 325 -14.89 19.86 -35.90
CA HIS A 325 -15.46 18.52 -35.78
C HIS A 325 -14.80 17.74 -34.64
N ILE A 326 -13.46 17.71 -34.59
CA ILE A 326 -12.68 16.96 -33.60
C ILE A 326 -12.86 17.54 -32.18
N LYS A 327 -12.91 18.88 -32.04
CA LYS A 327 -13.18 19.52 -30.74
C LYS A 327 -14.60 19.26 -30.23
N ASN A 328 -15.58 19.26 -31.12
CA ASN A 328 -16.97 19.01 -30.76
C ASN A 328 -17.25 17.51 -30.50
N ASN A 329 -16.48 16.60 -31.08
CA ASN A 329 -16.70 15.15 -31.01
C ASN A 329 -15.45 14.42 -30.50
N TRP A 330 -15.47 14.10 -29.20
CA TRP A 330 -14.46 13.27 -28.53
C TRP A 330 -13.02 13.83 -28.58
N GLU A 331 -12.83 15.13 -28.30
CA GLU A 331 -11.50 15.79 -28.23
C GLU A 331 -10.47 14.97 -27.43
N ASN A 332 -10.84 14.47 -26.24
CA ASN A 332 -9.98 13.62 -25.40
C ASN A 332 -9.58 12.28 -26.03
N PHE A 333 -10.42 11.71 -26.90
CA PHE A 333 -10.10 10.47 -27.63
C PHE A 333 -9.08 10.78 -28.74
N TRP A 334 -9.33 11.81 -29.53
CA TRP A 334 -8.46 12.20 -30.63
C TRP A 334 -7.11 12.71 -30.16
N GLN A 335 -7.04 13.47 -29.07
CA GLN A 335 -5.78 13.89 -28.46
C GLN A 335 -4.89 12.68 -28.11
N LYS A 336 -5.46 11.65 -27.46
CA LYS A 336 -4.73 10.40 -27.17
C LYS A 336 -4.20 9.72 -28.44
N GLN A 337 -4.95 9.77 -29.54
CA GLN A 337 -4.46 9.19 -30.81
C GLN A 337 -3.35 10.05 -31.43
N PHE A 338 -3.51 11.37 -31.44
CA PHE A 338 -2.52 12.30 -31.96
C PHE A 338 -1.20 12.21 -31.17
N ASP A 339 -1.24 12.09 -29.84
CA ASP A 339 -0.05 11.90 -29.00
C ASP A 339 0.74 10.63 -29.38
N ARG A 340 0.06 9.56 -29.83
CA ARG A 340 0.69 8.31 -30.30
C ARG A 340 1.38 8.43 -31.66
N TRP A 341 1.04 9.43 -32.46
CA TRP A 341 1.60 9.63 -33.81
C TRP A 341 2.52 10.85 -33.90
N LYS A 342 2.43 11.75 -32.92
CA LYS A 342 3.02 13.10 -32.90
C LYS A 342 4.50 13.14 -33.28
N LEU A 343 5.34 12.30 -32.67
CA LEU A 343 6.79 12.34 -32.91
C LEU A 343 7.11 12.05 -34.38
N LEU A 344 6.53 11.01 -34.97
CA LEU A 344 6.68 10.75 -36.40
C LEU A 344 6.09 11.90 -37.23
N PHE A 345 4.85 12.31 -36.97
CA PHE A 345 4.10 13.22 -37.84
C PHE A 345 4.63 14.66 -37.81
N ASP A 346 5.26 15.10 -36.72
CA ASP A 346 5.95 16.39 -36.66
C ASP A 346 7.40 16.33 -37.15
N SER A 347 7.96 15.13 -37.33
CA SER A 347 9.33 14.98 -37.84
C SER A 347 9.43 15.21 -39.36
N ASN A 348 10.60 15.69 -39.79
CA ASN A 348 10.98 15.72 -41.21
C ASN A 348 11.13 14.31 -41.82
N ASN A 349 11.11 13.24 -41.02
CA ASN A 349 11.20 11.86 -41.52
C ASN A 349 9.87 11.32 -42.03
N VAL A 350 8.71 11.91 -41.67
CA VAL A 350 7.38 11.39 -42.04
C VAL A 350 7.25 11.13 -43.53
N VAL A 351 7.88 11.96 -44.37
CA VAL A 351 7.90 11.83 -45.85
C VAL A 351 8.45 10.50 -46.35
N LYS A 352 9.30 9.82 -45.58
CA LYS A 352 9.82 8.47 -45.90
C LYS A 352 8.71 7.41 -45.79
N PHE A 353 7.75 7.63 -44.89
CA PHE A 353 6.67 6.72 -44.55
C PHE A 353 5.37 6.98 -45.31
N ILE A 354 5.22 8.11 -46.00
CA ILE A 354 4.05 8.36 -46.87
C ILE A 354 4.08 7.37 -48.07
N LYS A 355 2.90 6.99 -48.57
CA LYS A 355 2.74 6.24 -49.82
C LYS A 355 3.33 7.04 -51.00
N GLN A 356 4.02 6.38 -51.93
CA GLN A 356 4.83 7.07 -52.94
C GLN A 356 3.99 8.00 -53.84
N GLU A 357 2.80 7.55 -54.22
CA GLU A 357 1.82 8.29 -55.02
C GLU A 357 1.18 9.47 -54.28
N LYS A 358 1.36 9.58 -52.96
CA LYS A 358 0.82 10.64 -52.11
C LYS A 358 1.86 11.69 -51.67
N LEU A 359 3.14 11.48 -51.98
CA LEU A 359 4.20 12.40 -51.55
C LEU A 359 4.07 13.81 -52.17
N GLN A 360 3.72 13.91 -53.45
CA GLN A 360 3.50 15.22 -54.10
C GLN A 360 2.25 15.93 -53.54
N GLU A 361 1.18 15.20 -53.24
CA GLU A 361 -0.01 15.74 -52.60
C GLU A 361 0.34 16.32 -51.22
N TYR A 362 1.09 15.58 -50.40
CA TYR A 362 1.55 16.06 -49.08
C TYR A 362 2.37 17.36 -49.17
N GLN A 363 3.30 17.44 -50.12
CA GLN A 363 4.19 18.60 -50.29
C GLN A 363 3.46 19.86 -50.79
N ASN A 364 2.41 19.68 -51.60
CA ASN A 364 1.66 20.79 -52.20
C ASN A 364 0.41 21.18 -51.39
N THR A 365 0.01 20.40 -50.38
CA THR A 365 -1.19 20.66 -49.57
C THR A 365 -0.91 21.72 -48.51
N ASN A 366 -1.70 22.79 -48.50
CA ASN A 366 -1.75 23.74 -47.40
C ASN A 366 -2.72 23.23 -46.32
N TRP A 367 -2.19 22.86 -45.16
CA TRP A 367 -2.96 22.26 -44.08
C TRP A 367 -3.75 23.31 -43.29
N SER A 368 -5.08 23.21 -43.33
CA SER A 368 -6.00 24.06 -42.56
C SER A 368 -5.80 23.99 -41.04
N SER A 369 -5.28 22.88 -40.53
CA SER A 369 -5.13 22.58 -39.10
C SER A 369 -4.17 21.40 -38.88
N ILE A 370 -3.69 21.20 -37.65
CA ILE A 370 -2.82 20.06 -37.32
C ILE A 370 -3.62 18.75 -37.34
N GLU A 371 -4.88 18.82 -36.92
CA GLU A 371 -5.83 17.72 -36.92
C GLU A 371 -6.06 17.20 -38.35
N HIS A 372 -6.35 18.10 -39.31
CA HIS A 372 -6.45 17.74 -40.73
C HIS A 372 -5.15 17.07 -41.25
N ARG A 373 -3.97 17.64 -40.95
CA ARG A 373 -2.69 17.07 -41.37
C ARG A 373 -2.47 15.66 -40.80
N TYR A 374 -2.79 15.45 -39.53
CA TYR A 374 -2.59 14.16 -38.85
C TYR A 374 -3.54 13.08 -39.37
N LEU A 375 -4.83 13.40 -39.55
CA LEU A 375 -5.81 12.46 -40.09
C LEU A 375 -5.45 12.05 -41.53
N TRP A 376 -5.08 13.03 -42.37
CA TRP A 376 -4.59 12.75 -43.73
C TRP A 376 -3.30 11.91 -43.73
N LEU A 377 -2.33 12.23 -42.86
CA LEU A 377 -1.08 11.48 -42.74
C LEU A 377 -1.32 10.02 -42.37
N TYR A 378 -2.18 9.77 -41.39
CA TYR A 378 -2.55 8.41 -40.97
C TYR A 378 -3.15 7.59 -42.13
N HIS A 379 -4.08 8.18 -42.88
CA HIS A 379 -4.75 7.54 -44.02
C HIS A 379 -3.79 7.24 -45.19
N ASN A 380 -2.80 8.12 -45.39
CA ASN A 380 -1.86 8.06 -46.51
C ASN A 380 -0.47 7.52 -46.13
N LEU A 381 -0.31 6.99 -44.92
CA LEU A 381 0.90 6.30 -44.49
C LEU A 381 1.03 4.93 -45.18
N ASP A 382 2.23 4.61 -45.62
CA ASP A 382 2.66 3.26 -45.96
C ASP A 382 3.14 2.56 -44.69
N TRP A 383 2.19 1.96 -44.00
CA TRP A 383 2.39 1.20 -42.77
C TRP A 383 3.32 -0.01 -42.91
N SER A 384 3.62 -0.47 -44.13
CA SER A 384 4.54 -1.60 -44.35
C SER A 384 6.01 -1.25 -44.04
N LYS A 385 6.33 0.05 -43.99
CA LYS A 385 7.68 0.57 -43.67
C LYS A 385 7.98 0.62 -42.17
N ILE A 386 6.99 0.44 -41.30
CA ILE A 386 7.17 0.38 -39.84
C ILE A 386 7.42 -1.08 -39.46
N THR A 387 8.71 -1.45 -39.38
CA THR A 387 9.15 -2.84 -39.26
C THR A 387 9.93 -3.16 -37.98
N GLU A 388 10.20 -2.16 -37.13
CA GLU A 388 11.11 -2.30 -35.99
C GLU A 388 10.54 -1.74 -34.68
N LEU A 389 10.89 -2.42 -33.58
CA LEU A 389 10.79 -1.91 -32.21
C LEU A 389 12.01 -1.04 -31.90
N THR A 390 11.88 -0.06 -30.99
CA THR A 390 13.05 0.66 -30.45
C THR A 390 13.95 -0.24 -29.62
N ASP A 391 15.23 0.15 -29.45
CA ASP A 391 16.15 -0.56 -28.55
C ASP A 391 15.66 -0.61 -27.09
N ARG A 392 14.86 0.38 -26.67
CA ARG A 392 14.20 0.40 -25.36
C ARG A 392 13.16 -0.72 -25.26
N ALA A 393 12.24 -0.78 -26.23
CA ALA A 393 11.23 -1.83 -26.29
C ALA A 393 11.85 -3.23 -26.42
N LYS A 394 12.96 -3.39 -27.18
CA LYS A 394 13.70 -4.65 -27.28
C LYS A 394 14.36 -5.07 -25.96
N ARG A 395 14.91 -4.14 -25.16
CA ARG A 395 15.42 -4.44 -23.81
C ARG A 395 14.32 -4.92 -22.87
N PHE A 396 13.20 -4.20 -22.82
CA PHE A 396 12.03 -4.62 -22.02
C PHE A 396 11.48 -5.99 -22.46
N LEU A 397 11.48 -6.28 -23.76
CA LEU A 397 11.11 -7.61 -24.28
C LEU A 397 12.07 -8.72 -23.84
N ALA A 398 13.38 -8.43 -23.77
CA ALA A 398 14.38 -9.34 -23.22
C ALA A 398 14.28 -9.53 -21.70
N GLU A 399 13.60 -8.63 -20.99
CA GLU A 399 13.21 -8.77 -19.57
C GLU A 399 11.83 -9.45 -19.40
N GLY A 400 11.14 -9.73 -20.51
CA GLY A 400 9.85 -10.43 -20.56
C GLY A 400 8.61 -9.53 -20.59
N PHE A 401 8.78 -8.21 -20.71
CA PHE A 401 7.67 -7.27 -20.86
C PHE A 401 7.21 -7.14 -22.32
N THR A 402 5.90 -7.24 -22.54
CA THR A 402 5.26 -6.90 -23.82
C THR A 402 4.80 -5.45 -23.83
N ILE A 403 4.84 -4.79 -24.99
CA ILE A 403 4.31 -3.42 -25.12
C ILE A 403 2.78 -3.41 -24.99
N SER A 404 2.23 -2.38 -24.36
CA SER A 404 0.78 -2.20 -24.25
C SER A 404 0.24 -1.55 -25.52
N GLU A 405 -0.79 -2.15 -26.13
CA GLU A 405 -1.38 -1.66 -27.38
C GLU A 405 -1.86 -0.20 -27.28
N GLU A 406 -2.58 0.15 -26.21
CA GLU A 406 -3.13 1.49 -25.98
C GLU A 406 -2.04 2.55 -25.73
N ASN A 407 -0.92 2.14 -25.14
CA ASN A 407 0.20 3.01 -24.80
C ASN A 407 1.32 3.01 -25.85
N SER A 408 1.12 2.34 -26.99
CA SER A 408 2.11 2.28 -28.07
C SER A 408 2.09 3.55 -28.92
N PHE A 409 3.28 4.04 -29.29
CA PHE A 409 3.47 5.23 -30.11
C PHE A 409 4.57 5.04 -31.19
N LEU A 410 4.55 5.91 -32.19
CA LEU A 410 5.55 6.00 -33.26
C LEU A 410 6.64 7.01 -32.90
N THR A 411 7.90 6.62 -33.04
CA THR A 411 9.07 7.51 -32.92
C THR A 411 9.31 8.33 -34.20
N GLU A 412 10.19 9.33 -34.12
CA GLU A 412 10.62 10.16 -35.25
C GLU A 412 11.28 9.37 -36.39
N ASP A 413 11.81 8.18 -36.11
CA ASP A 413 12.42 7.27 -37.10
C ASP A 413 11.47 6.14 -37.55
N GLY A 414 10.20 6.19 -37.16
CA GLY A 414 9.16 5.24 -37.59
C GLY A 414 9.29 3.85 -36.96
N LYS A 415 9.81 3.78 -35.73
CA LYS A 415 9.79 2.58 -34.89
C LYS A 415 8.63 2.63 -33.90
N ILE A 416 8.33 1.48 -33.31
CA ILE A 416 7.33 1.34 -32.26
C ILE A 416 8.01 1.27 -30.87
N ASP A 417 7.52 2.10 -29.97
CA ASP A 417 7.79 2.05 -28.52
C ASP A 417 6.45 2.16 -27.77
N ALA A 418 6.46 2.09 -26.43
CA ALA A 418 5.28 2.33 -25.62
C ALA A 418 5.59 3.06 -24.31
N TRP A 419 4.69 3.91 -23.85
CA TRP A 419 4.84 4.57 -22.54
C TRP A 419 4.77 3.55 -21.40
N ALA A 420 3.98 2.49 -21.58
CA ALA A 420 3.85 1.37 -20.65
C ALA A 420 4.10 0.02 -21.33
N SER A 421 4.67 -0.92 -20.57
CA SER A 421 4.85 -2.32 -20.96
C SER A 421 4.55 -3.19 -19.74
N SER A 422 4.06 -4.41 -19.96
CA SER A 422 3.59 -5.31 -18.90
C SER A 422 4.12 -6.72 -19.09
N LEU A 423 4.37 -7.43 -17.97
CA LEU A 423 4.58 -8.87 -18.02
C LEU A 423 3.27 -9.58 -18.41
N PRO A 424 3.33 -10.75 -19.08
CA PRO A 424 2.15 -11.56 -19.34
C PRO A 424 1.36 -11.84 -18.05
N ARG A 425 0.04 -11.98 -18.14
CA ARG A 425 -0.87 -12.15 -16.97
C ARG A 425 -0.41 -13.20 -15.96
N LYS A 426 0.16 -14.32 -16.41
CA LYS A 426 0.69 -15.42 -15.58
C LYS A 426 1.98 -15.07 -14.80
N TYR A 427 2.66 -13.98 -15.14
CA TYR A 427 3.88 -13.49 -14.49
C TYR A 427 3.72 -12.09 -13.88
N ASN A 428 2.58 -11.43 -14.12
CA ASN A 428 2.22 -10.19 -13.44
C ASN A 428 1.62 -10.53 -12.06
N SER A 429 2.36 -10.28 -10.98
CA SER A 429 1.96 -10.63 -9.61
C SER A 429 0.64 -10.01 -9.18
N VAL A 430 0.35 -8.76 -9.56
CA VAL A 430 -0.90 -8.07 -9.18
C VAL A 430 -2.11 -8.66 -9.91
N ILE A 431 -2.03 -8.78 -11.24
CA ILE A 431 -3.13 -9.29 -12.08
C ILE A 431 -3.43 -10.75 -11.74
N SER A 432 -2.40 -11.59 -11.62
CA SER A 432 -2.54 -13.01 -11.26
C SER A 432 -3.10 -13.23 -9.86
N ARG A 433 -2.69 -12.42 -8.86
CA ARG A 433 -3.23 -12.47 -7.49
C ARG A 433 -4.71 -12.15 -7.47
N ILE A 434 -5.14 -11.04 -8.11
CA ILE A 434 -6.55 -10.64 -8.14
C ILE A 434 -7.39 -11.72 -8.83
N ASP A 435 -6.92 -12.22 -9.98
CA ASP A 435 -7.57 -13.30 -10.75
C ASP A 435 -7.76 -14.58 -9.91
N ARG A 436 -6.68 -15.05 -9.28
CA ARG A 436 -6.69 -16.23 -8.42
C ARG A 436 -7.61 -16.03 -7.21
N ASP A 437 -7.50 -14.91 -6.52
CA ASP A 437 -8.29 -14.64 -5.30
C ASP A 437 -9.79 -14.56 -5.60
N ASN A 438 -10.18 -13.94 -6.72
CA ASN A 438 -11.57 -13.93 -7.20
C ASN A 438 -12.12 -15.34 -7.49
N LYS A 439 -11.27 -16.26 -7.98
CA LYS A 439 -11.64 -17.65 -8.34
C LYS A 439 -11.59 -18.64 -7.19
N THR A 440 -10.70 -18.44 -6.21
CA THR A 440 -10.40 -19.47 -5.19
C THR A 440 -10.68 -19.02 -3.76
N LYS A 441 -10.48 -17.74 -3.43
CA LYS A 441 -10.62 -17.23 -2.05
C LYS A 441 -12.05 -16.73 -1.77
N ARG A 442 -12.72 -16.12 -2.74
CA ARG A 442 -14.15 -15.74 -2.64
C ARG A 442 -15.04 -16.92 -2.26
N PHE A 443 -16.10 -16.64 -1.52
CA PHE A 443 -17.19 -17.59 -1.29
C PHE A 443 -18.14 -17.64 -2.48
N ILE A 444 -18.43 -16.48 -3.07
CA ILE A 444 -19.14 -16.33 -4.34
C ILE A 444 -18.08 -16.02 -5.40
N ASP A 445 -17.46 -17.06 -5.93
CA ASP A 445 -16.36 -16.95 -6.89
C ASP A 445 -16.84 -16.68 -8.32
N TYR A 446 -15.99 -16.03 -9.11
CA TYR A 446 -16.24 -15.74 -10.52
C TYR A 446 -14.94 -15.74 -11.32
N ASP A 447 -15.05 -15.91 -12.64
CA ASP A 447 -13.96 -15.85 -13.62
C ASP A 447 -14.38 -14.95 -14.79
N ASP A 448 -13.71 -13.80 -14.94
CA ASP A 448 -13.94 -12.86 -16.05
C ASP A 448 -13.22 -13.27 -17.36
N GLY A 449 -12.44 -14.37 -17.31
CA GLY A 449 -11.64 -14.87 -18.42
C GLY A 449 -10.62 -13.86 -18.91
N ASP A 450 -10.37 -13.82 -20.21
CA ASP A 450 -9.37 -12.96 -20.84
C ASP A 450 -9.73 -11.47 -20.91
N LYS A 451 -10.95 -11.08 -20.47
CA LYS A 451 -11.40 -9.67 -20.50
C LYS A 451 -10.70 -8.77 -19.47
N GLY A 452 -9.94 -9.36 -18.55
CA GLY A 452 -9.19 -8.66 -17.48
C GLY A 452 -9.70 -9.02 -16.09
N PRO A 453 -8.92 -8.80 -15.03
CA PRO A 453 -9.34 -9.06 -13.65
C PRO A 453 -10.27 -7.94 -13.16
N PHE A 454 -11.58 -8.10 -13.25
CA PHE A 454 -12.48 -7.08 -12.73
C PHE A 454 -12.66 -7.22 -11.22
N PHE A 455 -12.25 -6.16 -10.52
CA PHE A 455 -12.83 -5.81 -9.24
C PHE A 455 -14.32 -5.51 -9.44
N ARG A 456 -15.18 -5.85 -8.47
CA ARG A 456 -16.57 -5.38 -8.51
C ARG A 456 -16.58 -3.86 -8.50
N SER A 457 -17.36 -3.25 -9.39
CA SER A 457 -17.53 -1.79 -9.44
C SER A 457 -18.26 -1.28 -8.18
N PRO A 458 -18.28 0.04 -7.92
CA PRO A 458 -19.08 0.61 -6.83
C PRO A 458 -20.55 0.19 -6.86
N ASP A 459 -21.15 0.11 -8.06
CA ASP A 459 -22.54 -0.32 -8.20
C ASP A 459 -22.70 -1.83 -7.96
N ASP A 460 -21.72 -2.65 -8.37
CA ASP A 460 -21.75 -4.09 -8.09
C ASP A 460 -21.60 -4.39 -6.60
N ILE A 461 -20.70 -3.68 -5.89
CA ILE A 461 -20.55 -3.79 -4.43
C ILE A 461 -21.87 -3.41 -3.74
N LYS A 462 -22.40 -2.23 -4.05
CA LYS A 462 -23.64 -1.71 -3.46
C LYS A 462 -24.82 -2.66 -3.64
N ASN A 463 -25.02 -3.15 -4.87
CA ASN A 463 -26.15 -4.00 -5.24
C ASN A 463 -25.87 -5.51 -5.02
N GLY A 464 -24.70 -5.87 -4.50
CA GLY A 464 -24.31 -7.27 -4.31
C GLY A 464 -24.31 -8.08 -5.62
N ILE A 465 -23.86 -7.51 -6.73
CA ILE A 465 -23.75 -8.17 -8.04
C ILE A 465 -22.41 -8.91 -8.12
N TYR A 466 -22.41 -10.09 -8.73
CA TYR A 466 -21.21 -10.90 -8.99
C TYR A 466 -21.26 -11.39 -10.44
N PRO A 467 -20.18 -11.28 -11.23
CA PRO A 467 -20.15 -11.78 -12.60
C PRO A 467 -20.48 -13.28 -12.67
N GLY A 468 -21.41 -13.67 -13.56
CA GLY A 468 -21.83 -15.07 -13.72
C GLY A 468 -22.81 -15.58 -12.65
N TRP A 469 -23.45 -14.68 -11.90
CA TRP A 469 -24.48 -15.01 -10.90
C TRP A 469 -25.74 -14.15 -11.07
N THR A 470 -26.90 -14.80 -11.00
CA THR A 470 -28.22 -14.18 -10.99
C THR A 470 -28.76 -14.04 -9.56
N ASN A 471 -29.32 -12.87 -9.23
CA ASN A 471 -29.95 -12.58 -7.94
C ASN A 471 -31.48 -12.69 -8.03
N SER A 472 -32.13 -13.22 -6.99
CA SER A 472 -33.60 -13.21 -6.83
C SER A 472 -34.00 -13.00 -5.37
N ASN A 473 -34.99 -12.14 -5.11
CA ASN A 473 -35.51 -11.95 -3.74
C ASN A 473 -36.49 -13.08 -3.41
N VAL A 474 -36.17 -13.83 -2.36
CA VAL A 474 -36.88 -15.05 -1.93
C VAL A 474 -37.46 -14.93 -0.52
N THR A 475 -37.49 -13.72 0.05
CA THR A 475 -37.93 -13.44 1.43
C THR A 475 -39.33 -14.00 1.77
N GLU A 476 -40.22 -14.05 0.76
CA GLU A 476 -41.62 -14.50 0.90
C GLU A 476 -41.81 -16.03 0.71
N GLU A 477 -40.73 -16.80 0.49
CA GLU A 477 -40.81 -18.27 0.36
C GLU A 477 -41.27 -18.93 1.67
N GLU A 478 -42.04 -20.01 1.56
CA GLU A 478 -42.69 -20.71 2.70
C GLU A 478 -41.73 -21.01 3.86
N LYS A 479 -40.52 -21.49 3.55
CA LYS A 479 -39.49 -21.84 4.53
C LYS A 479 -38.98 -20.66 5.38
N PHE A 480 -39.16 -19.42 4.93
CA PHE A 480 -38.72 -18.21 5.62
C PHE A 480 -39.84 -17.46 6.34
N LYS A 481 -41.11 -17.83 6.15
CA LYS A 481 -42.25 -17.14 6.78
C LYS A 481 -42.20 -17.14 8.31
N SER A 482 -41.56 -18.13 8.92
CA SER A 482 -41.31 -18.19 10.37
C SER A 482 -40.47 -17.01 10.89
N LEU A 483 -39.66 -16.36 10.05
CA LEU A 483 -38.85 -15.19 10.41
C LEU A 483 -39.67 -13.89 10.54
N ASN A 484 -40.93 -13.89 10.07
CA ASN A 484 -41.84 -12.74 10.15
C ASN A 484 -41.24 -11.41 9.61
N ILE A 485 -40.46 -11.51 8.53
CA ILE A 485 -39.84 -10.35 7.86
C ILE A 485 -40.92 -9.59 7.10
N GLN A 486 -41.05 -8.29 7.39
CA GLN A 486 -41.94 -7.36 6.70
C GLN A 486 -41.16 -6.51 5.68
N LYS A 487 -41.82 -6.08 4.60
CA LYS A 487 -41.19 -5.26 3.55
C LYS A 487 -40.59 -3.93 4.04
N THR A 488 -41.07 -3.45 5.19
CA THR A 488 -40.59 -2.22 5.85
C THR A 488 -39.39 -2.45 6.76
N ASP A 489 -39.00 -3.70 7.07
CA ASP A 489 -37.94 -4.00 8.03
C ASP A 489 -36.53 -3.73 7.49
N GLY A 490 -36.36 -3.47 6.20
CA GLY A 490 -35.03 -3.31 5.60
C GLY A 490 -34.20 -4.61 5.60
N ILE A 491 -34.85 -5.76 5.79
CA ILE A 491 -34.25 -7.10 5.77
C ILE A 491 -34.75 -7.83 4.51
N ASN A 492 -33.84 -8.48 3.79
CA ASN A 492 -34.18 -9.31 2.63
C ASN A 492 -33.38 -10.61 2.63
N ILE A 493 -33.94 -11.65 2.04
CA ILE A 493 -33.24 -12.89 1.71
C ILE A 493 -33.10 -12.96 0.18
N ILE A 494 -31.87 -12.89 -0.31
CA ILE A 494 -31.55 -12.90 -1.75
C ILE A 494 -30.93 -14.24 -2.10
N ARG A 495 -31.62 -15.06 -2.91
CA ARG A 495 -31.02 -16.24 -3.53
C ARG A 495 -30.09 -15.82 -4.65
N LYS A 496 -28.89 -16.36 -4.64
CA LYS A 496 -27.90 -16.25 -5.71
C LYS A 496 -27.74 -17.60 -6.38
N THR A 497 -27.89 -17.63 -7.69
CA THR A 497 -27.73 -18.84 -8.51
C THR A 497 -26.67 -18.58 -9.56
N ARG A 498 -25.72 -19.51 -9.73
CA ARG A 498 -24.67 -19.42 -10.76
C ARG A 498 -25.28 -19.64 -12.14
N ASP A 499 -24.96 -18.78 -13.11
CA ASP A 499 -25.57 -18.82 -14.44
C ASP A 499 -25.20 -20.08 -15.25
N LYS A 500 -24.11 -20.76 -14.86
CA LYS A 500 -23.64 -22.05 -15.40
C LYS A 500 -23.11 -22.89 -14.26
N GLU A 501 -23.76 -24.00 -13.93
CA GLU A 501 -23.32 -24.87 -12.83
C GLU A 501 -21.89 -25.40 -13.02
N GLU A 502 -21.13 -25.42 -11.93
CA GLU A 502 -19.77 -25.97 -11.89
C GLU A 502 -19.67 -27.07 -10.81
N ALA A 503 -19.15 -28.24 -11.19
CA ALA A 503 -19.04 -29.38 -10.30
C ALA A 503 -17.99 -29.13 -9.19
N GLY A 504 -18.34 -29.45 -7.95
CA GLY A 504 -17.48 -29.22 -6.78
C GLY A 504 -17.45 -27.77 -6.28
N LYS A 505 -18.22 -26.85 -6.90
CA LYS A 505 -18.40 -25.48 -6.43
C LYS A 505 -19.80 -25.21 -5.90
N ILE A 506 -19.98 -24.04 -5.30
CA ILE A 506 -21.29 -23.51 -4.91
C ILE A 506 -22.01 -23.05 -6.18
N ASN A 507 -23.24 -23.51 -6.38
CA ASN A 507 -24.11 -23.09 -7.49
C ASN A 507 -25.39 -22.38 -7.01
N GLU A 508 -25.78 -22.54 -5.75
CA GLU A 508 -26.83 -21.74 -5.09
C GLU A 508 -26.42 -21.38 -3.65
N VAL A 509 -26.68 -20.13 -3.24
CA VAL A 509 -26.65 -19.73 -1.82
C VAL A 509 -27.65 -18.61 -1.53
N ASN A 510 -28.18 -18.57 -0.31
CA ASN A 510 -29.02 -17.45 0.16
C ASN A 510 -28.17 -16.44 0.94
N VAL A 511 -28.38 -15.15 0.67
CA VAL A 511 -27.77 -14.01 1.34
C VAL A 511 -28.82 -13.37 2.25
N LEU A 512 -28.49 -13.14 3.51
CA LEU A 512 -29.30 -12.28 4.39
C LEU A 512 -28.78 -10.85 4.30
N GLU A 513 -29.54 -9.96 3.69
CA GLU A 513 -29.27 -8.51 3.62
C GLU A 513 -29.99 -7.77 4.75
N ILE A 514 -29.30 -6.86 5.44
CA ILE A 514 -29.81 -6.10 6.59
C ILE A 514 -29.39 -4.62 6.44
N ASP A 515 -30.36 -3.71 6.39
CA ASP A 515 -30.12 -2.26 6.52
C ASP A 515 -29.99 -1.87 8.00
N ALA A 516 -28.77 -1.61 8.47
CA ALA A 516 -28.50 -1.20 9.85
C ALA A 516 -29.02 0.21 10.21
N ALA A 517 -29.50 0.99 9.22
CA ALA A 517 -30.19 2.25 9.45
C ALA A 517 -31.72 2.08 9.59
N ASN A 518 -32.24 0.85 9.50
CA ASN A 518 -33.64 0.55 9.79
C ASN A 518 -33.78 0.09 11.26
N GLU A 519 -34.41 0.91 12.10
CA GLU A 519 -34.55 0.63 13.54
C GLU A 519 -35.40 -0.63 13.80
N ASP A 520 -36.55 -0.76 13.12
CA ASP A 520 -37.46 -1.91 13.28
C ASP A 520 -36.78 -3.23 12.86
N GLY A 521 -36.00 -3.19 11.78
CA GLY A 521 -35.15 -4.31 11.33
C GLY A 521 -34.00 -4.62 12.28
N TYR A 522 -33.33 -3.59 12.80
CA TYR A 522 -32.21 -3.75 13.74
C TYR A 522 -32.64 -4.54 14.97
N GLN A 523 -33.77 -4.19 15.58
CA GLN A 523 -34.30 -4.89 16.76
C GLN A 523 -34.69 -6.35 16.45
N LYS A 524 -35.21 -6.63 15.25
CA LYS A 524 -35.54 -8.00 14.79
C LYS A 524 -34.32 -8.86 14.46
N THR A 525 -33.23 -8.23 14.01
CA THR A 525 -32.04 -8.90 13.47
C THR A 525 -31.46 -9.97 14.40
N ILE A 526 -31.38 -9.69 15.71
CA ILE A 526 -30.83 -10.63 16.70
C ILE A 526 -31.65 -11.94 16.75
N ASN A 527 -32.98 -11.86 16.66
CA ASN A 527 -33.83 -13.05 16.67
C ASN A 527 -33.76 -13.81 15.35
N ILE A 528 -33.74 -13.10 14.22
CA ILE A 528 -33.57 -13.69 12.89
C ILE A 528 -32.25 -14.47 12.81
N LEU A 529 -31.13 -13.92 13.31
CA LEU A 529 -29.84 -14.60 13.33
C LEU A 529 -29.85 -15.85 14.24
N LYS A 530 -30.53 -15.81 15.39
CA LYS A 530 -30.74 -16.98 16.26
C LYS A 530 -31.52 -18.09 15.57
N ASP A 531 -32.48 -17.76 14.72
CA ASP A 531 -33.27 -18.75 13.99
C ASP A 531 -32.52 -19.27 12.76
N VAL A 532 -31.80 -18.42 12.03
CA VAL A 532 -30.88 -18.85 10.95
C VAL A 532 -29.85 -19.86 11.46
N LYS A 533 -29.32 -19.69 12.67
CA LYS A 533 -28.42 -20.68 13.31
C LYS A 533 -29.07 -22.05 13.54
N LYS A 534 -30.37 -22.12 13.78
CA LYS A 534 -31.11 -23.38 14.03
C LYS A 534 -31.49 -24.10 12.74
N HIS A 535 -31.49 -23.40 11.61
CA HIS A 535 -32.02 -23.86 10.32
C HIS A 535 -30.94 -23.88 9.22
N PRO A 536 -29.91 -24.76 9.31
CA PRO A 536 -28.85 -24.85 8.30
C PRO A 536 -29.37 -25.23 6.90
N GLU A 537 -30.52 -25.89 6.80
CA GLU A 537 -31.21 -26.23 5.56
C GLU A 537 -31.67 -25.01 4.74
N TRP A 538 -31.75 -23.84 5.38
CA TRP A 538 -32.04 -22.58 4.70
C TRP A 538 -30.90 -22.10 3.78
N ASN A 539 -29.69 -22.67 3.91
CA ASN A 539 -28.52 -22.31 3.09
C ASN A 539 -28.20 -20.80 3.12
N ILE A 540 -28.50 -20.12 4.24
CA ILE A 540 -28.09 -18.73 4.49
C ILE A 540 -26.66 -18.77 5.03
N LYS A 541 -25.69 -18.52 4.15
CA LYS A 541 -24.24 -18.58 4.46
C LYS A 541 -23.48 -17.31 4.08
N SER A 542 -24.17 -16.35 3.47
CA SER A 542 -23.68 -15.01 3.21
C SER A 542 -24.55 -14.00 3.95
N PHE A 543 -23.90 -13.00 4.55
CA PHE A 543 -24.54 -11.95 5.34
C PHE A 543 -24.01 -10.60 4.87
N LYS A 544 -24.93 -9.67 4.57
CA LYS A 544 -24.59 -8.33 4.11
C LYS A 544 -25.29 -7.30 4.99
N ILE A 545 -24.52 -6.59 5.79
CA ILE A 545 -24.99 -5.55 6.70
C ILE A 545 -24.50 -4.21 6.17
N PHE A 546 -25.41 -3.28 5.88
CA PHE A 546 -25.07 -2.00 5.24
C PHE A 546 -25.68 -0.81 5.97
N ASN A 547 -25.22 0.40 5.66
CA ASN A 547 -25.51 1.65 6.39
C ASN A 547 -25.11 1.60 7.89
N MET A 548 -24.10 0.80 8.26
CA MET A 548 -23.68 0.67 9.65
C MET A 548 -23.16 2.02 10.20
N GLY A 549 -23.79 2.55 11.25
CA GLY A 549 -23.40 3.79 11.90
C GLY A 549 -23.91 5.07 11.20
N LYS A 550 -24.85 4.92 10.25
CA LYS A 550 -25.42 6.04 9.48
C LYS A 550 -26.34 6.93 10.29
N ASN A 551 -27.15 6.35 11.19
CA ASN A 551 -28.08 7.10 12.05
C ASN A 551 -27.44 7.46 13.40
N ASP A 552 -26.53 6.61 13.90
CA ASP A 552 -25.81 6.80 15.15
C ASP A 552 -24.43 6.11 15.04
N SER A 553 -23.35 6.89 15.10
CA SER A 553 -21.98 6.37 14.99
C SER A 553 -21.51 5.57 16.20
N SER A 554 -22.30 5.54 17.29
CA SER A 554 -22.09 4.70 18.47
C SER A 554 -22.85 3.36 18.43
N GLN A 555 -23.61 3.08 17.35
CA GLN A 555 -24.41 1.86 17.19
C GLN A 555 -23.63 0.60 17.60
N LYS A 556 -24.16 -0.14 18.59
CA LYS A 556 -23.49 -1.27 19.24
C LYS A 556 -23.57 -2.56 18.42
N PHE A 557 -22.96 -2.55 17.23
CA PHE A 557 -22.92 -3.68 16.31
C PHE A 557 -22.33 -4.98 16.89
N LYS A 558 -21.61 -4.90 18.01
CA LYS A 558 -21.00 -6.05 18.68
C LYS A 558 -22.02 -7.16 18.95
N ASP A 559 -23.26 -6.81 19.30
CA ASP A 559 -24.30 -7.79 19.65
C ASP A 559 -24.79 -8.55 18.40
N ILE A 560 -25.05 -7.84 17.29
CA ILE A 560 -25.42 -8.44 16.00
C ILE A 560 -24.27 -9.31 15.47
N LEU A 561 -23.03 -8.82 15.49
CA LEU A 561 -21.88 -9.56 15.00
C LEU A 561 -21.56 -10.80 15.85
N SER A 562 -21.83 -10.76 17.16
CA SER A 562 -21.73 -11.94 18.05
C SER A 562 -22.79 -13.00 17.72
N GLU A 563 -23.99 -12.54 17.34
CA GLU A 563 -25.13 -13.40 16.99
C GLU A 563 -25.06 -13.99 15.57
N LEU A 564 -24.09 -13.61 14.73
CA LEU A 564 -23.81 -14.31 13.47
C LEU A 564 -23.46 -15.81 13.71
N PRO A 565 -23.74 -16.72 12.77
CA PRO A 565 -23.30 -18.12 12.83
C PRO A 565 -21.78 -18.26 12.99
N ASP A 566 -21.32 -19.37 13.57
CA ASP A 566 -19.89 -19.56 13.82
C ASP A 566 -19.09 -19.92 12.55
N ASP A 567 -19.73 -20.58 11.57
CA ASP A 567 -19.18 -20.79 10.23
C ASP A 567 -19.89 -19.89 9.21
N ILE A 568 -19.13 -18.97 8.61
CA ILE A 568 -19.64 -17.96 7.68
C ILE A 568 -18.93 -18.13 6.33
N GLY A 569 -19.72 -18.31 5.27
CA GLY A 569 -19.20 -18.27 3.90
C GLY A 569 -18.71 -16.87 3.56
N GLN A 570 -19.59 -15.89 3.71
CA GLN A 570 -19.29 -14.50 3.36
C GLN A 570 -19.90 -13.52 4.35
N LEU A 571 -19.15 -12.48 4.70
CA LEU A 571 -19.63 -11.35 5.48
C LEU A 571 -19.25 -10.06 4.77
N GLU A 572 -20.25 -9.25 4.38
CA GLU A 572 -20.05 -7.90 3.83
C GLU A 572 -20.56 -6.87 4.83
N LEU A 573 -19.69 -5.96 5.26
CA LEU A 573 -20.00 -4.90 6.22
C LEU A 573 -19.75 -3.55 5.58
N SER A 574 -20.80 -2.75 5.38
CA SER A 574 -20.72 -1.40 4.80
C SER A 574 -20.99 -0.32 5.86
N PHE A 575 -19.93 0.37 6.27
CA PHE A 575 -19.92 1.41 7.29
C PHE A 575 -20.18 2.81 6.70
N SER A 576 -20.85 3.68 7.46
CA SER A 576 -20.83 5.13 7.22
C SER A 576 -19.44 5.68 7.52
N ASP A 577 -18.97 6.65 6.74
CA ASP A 577 -17.69 7.33 7.00
C ASP A 577 -17.74 8.28 8.20
N THR A 578 -18.93 8.46 8.80
CA THR A 578 -19.16 9.05 10.11
C THR A 578 -18.95 8.08 11.29
N ALA A 579 -18.75 6.78 11.01
CA ALA A 579 -18.67 5.70 11.99
C ALA A 579 -17.40 4.87 11.80
N THR A 580 -16.25 5.54 11.83
CA THR A 580 -14.92 4.96 11.58
C THR A 580 -14.41 4.02 12.68
N ASN A 581 -15.07 3.98 13.84
CA ASN A 581 -14.76 3.07 14.94
C ASN A 581 -15.27 1.65 14.66
N THR A 582 -14.38 0.77 14.19
CA THR A 582 -14.73 -0.64 13.90
C THR A 582 -14.52 -1.61 15.07
N GLY A 583 -14.32 -1.13 16.31
CA GLY A 583 -14.06 -2.00 17.49
C GLY A 583 -15.13 -3.06 17.76
N SER A 584 -16.35 -2.90 17.23
CA SER A 584 -17.39 -3.94 17.22
C SER A 584 -16.99 -5.22 16.49
N LEU A 585 -16.08 -5.14 15.52
CA LEU A 585 -15.55 -6.28 14.76
C LEU A 585 -14.84 -7.32 15.65
N ILE A 586 -14.42 -6.99 16.87
CA ILE A 586 -13.81 -7.97 17.79
C ILE A 586 -14.73 -9.17 18.10
N ALA A 587 -16.05 -9.00 17.94
CA ALA A 587 -17.02 -10.11 18.00
C ALA A 587 -16.76 -11.22 16.96
N LEU A 588 -16.03 -10.91 15.88
CA LEU A 588 -15.66 -11.85 14.82
C LEU A 588 -14.41 -12.68 15.15
N GLU A 589 -13.65 -12.39 16.22
CA GLU A 589 -12.39 -13.09 16.56
C GLU A 589 -12.56 -14.62 16.52
N ASN A 590 -13.67 -15.15 17.02
CA ASN A 590 -13.96 -16.58 17.12
C ASN A 590 -14.82 -17.14 15.97
N LYS A 591 -15.15 -16.34 14.95
CA LYS A 591 -15.97 -16.75 13.80
C LYS A 591 -15.09 -17.26 12.66
N ASN A 592 -15.45 -18.39 12.08
CA ASN A 592 -14.77 -19.01 10.94
C ASN A 592 -15.29 -18.38 9.64
N ILE A 593 -14.63 -17.33 9.15
CA ILE A 593 -15.08 -16.59 7.96
C ILE A 593 -14.23 -16.97 6.74
N LYS A 594 -14.84 -17.42 5.63
CA LYS A 594 -14.11 -17.64 4.37
C LYS A 594 -13.75 -16.32 3.69
N GLU A 595 -14.76 -15.45 3.47
CA GLU A 595 -14.60 -14.13 2.85
C GLU A 595 -15.19 -13.03 3.75
N LEU A 596 -14.37 -12.06 4.17
CA LEU A 596 -14.82 -10.82 4.82
C LEU A 596 -14.59 -9.63 3.87
N SER A 597 -15.60 -8.79 3.68
CA SER A 597 -15.48 -7.54 2.93
C SER A 597 -15.85 -6.34 3.80
N LEU A 598 -15.00 -5.30 3.81
CA LEU A 598 -15.16 -4.10 4.63
C LEU A 598 -15.23 -2.87 3.72
N TYR A 599 -16.42 -2.26 3.65
CA TYR A 599 -16.75 -1.18 2.73
C TYR A 599 -17.19 0.10 3.44
N THR A 600 -17.12 1.20 2.72
CA THR A 600 -17.88 2.42 3.02
C THR A 600 -18.51 2.98 1.74
N LEU A 601 -19.59 3.75 1.90
CA LEU A 601 -20.17 4.58 0.82
C LEU A 601 -19.57 6.01 0.78
N GLY A 602 -18.71 6.34 1.74
CA GLY A 602 -18.07 7.65 1.90
C GLY A 602 -16.56 7.61 1.70
N ASN A 603 -15.82 8.42 2.45
CA ASN A 603 -14.37 8.50 2.29
C ASN A 603 -13.62 7.30 2.90
N SER A 604 -13.10 6.38 2.08
CA SER A 604 -12.28 5.24 2.50
C SER A 604 -10.85 5.57 2.94
N LEU A 605 -10.41 6.83 2.79
CA LEU A 605 -9.05 7.30 3.08
C LEU A 605 -8.96 8.14 4.37
N LEU A 606 -9.98 8.12 5.23
CA LEU A 606 -9.91 8.77 6.54
C LEU A 606 -8.88 8.05 7.43
N GLU A 607 -7.97 8.80 8.07
CA GLU A 607 -7.01 8.25 9.05
C GLU A 607 -7.69 7.53 10.23
N ASP A 608 -8.93 7.93 10.54
CA ASP A 608 -9.69 7.41 11.66
C ASP A 608 -10.24 5.99 11.41
N TRP A 609 -10.15 5.47 10.17
CA TRP A 609 -10.40 4.05 9.90
C TRP A 609 -9.38 3.18 10.63
N LYS A 610 -9.85 2.58 11.72
CA LYS A 610 -9.07 1.76 12.64
C LYS A 610 -9.64 0.36 12.77
N ILE A 611 -8.79 -0.65 12.91
CA ILE A 611 -9.17 -2.05 13.04
C ILE A 611 -8.38 -2.76 14.15
N ASN A 612 -9.04 -3.64 14.88
CA ASN A 612 -8.39 -4.57 15.80
C ASN A 612 -7.92 -5.81 15.03
N PRO A 613 -6.61 -6.10 14.93
CA PRO A 613 -6.11 -7.25 14.16
C PRO A 613 -6.74 -8.58 14.58
N LEU A 614 -7.02 -8.75 15.88
CA LEU A 614 -7.58 -9.98 16.43
C LEU A 614 -9.01 -10.27 15.96
N ALA A 615 -9.76 -9.25 15.50
CA ALA A 615 -11.05 -9.44 14.83
C ALA A 615 -10.94 -10.31 13.57
N LEU A 616 -9.76 -10.39 12.95
CA LEU A 616 -9.50 -11.14 11.72
C LEU A 616 -8.88 -12.53 11.97
N LYS A 617 -8.70 -12.93 13.24
CA LYS A 617 -7.94 -14.12 13.64
C LYS A 617 -8.34 -15.39 12.89
N ASN A 618 -9.64 -15.62 12.75
CA ASN A 618 -10.21 -16.81 12.11
C ASN A 618 -10.81 -16.53 10.70
N THR A 619 -10.52 -15.36 10.13
CA THR A 619 -10.89 -14.97 8.76
C THR A 619 -9.82 -15.41 7.76
N ARG A 620 -10.17 -16.30 6.83
CA ARG A 620 -9.25 -16.86 5.83
C ARG A 620 -8.81 -15.84 4.78
N TRP A 621 -9.72 -14.99 4.33
CA TRP A 621 -9.43 -13.94 3.37
C TRP A 621 -10.27 -12.70 3.65
N VAL A 622 -9.60 -11.55 3.72
CA VAL A 622 -10.24 -10.24 3.67
C VAL A 622 -10.16 -9.74 2.24
N ASN A 623 -11.30 -9.44 1.66
CA ASN A 623 -11.42 -8.98 0.29
C ASN A 623 -10.88 -7.56 0.13
N THR A 624 -9.71 -7.47 -0.47
CA THR A 624 -9.06 -6.21 -0.87
C THR A 624 -8.95 -6.07 -2.39
N ASN A 625 -9.64 -6.92 -3.15
CA ASN A 625 -9.63 -6.88 -4.61
C ASN A 625 -10.60 -5.83 -5.14
N ASP A 626 -11.77 -5.70 -4.51
CA ASP A 626 -12.84 -4.82 -4.96
C ASP A 626 -12.47 -3.33 -4.98
N TYR A 627 -13.31 -2.54 -5.66
CA TYR A 627 -13.04 -1.14 -5.99
C TYR A 627 -12.49 -0.33 -4.82
N ASN A 628 -11.40 0.39 -5.10
CA ASN A 628 -10.80 1.38 -4.22
C ASN A 628 -10.94 2.76 -4.86
N VAL A 629 -11.25 3.77 -4.05
CA VAL A 629 -11.62 5.13 -4.48
C VAL A 629 -10.69 5.74 -5.53
N SER A 630 -11.28 6.34 -6.57
CA SER A 630 -10.59 7.17 -7.57
C SER A 630 -10.98 8.65 -7.41
N HIS A 631 -10.05 9.53 -7.79
CA HIS A 631 -10.25 10.98 -7.87
C HIS A 631 -11.26 11.43 -8.94
N GLU A 632 -11.77 10.51 -9.76
CA GLU A 632 -12.67 10.80 -10.90
C GLU A 632 -14.11 11.12 -10.51
N PHE A 633 -14.54 10.77 -9.29
CA PHE A 633 -15.92 11.00 -8.86
C PHE A 633 -16.18 12.44 -8.40
N LYS A 634 -17.38 12.94 -8.69
CA LYS A 634 -17.83 14.25 -8.19
C LYS A 634 -17.85 14.26 -6.67
N LYS A 635 -17.37 15.34 -6.05
CA LYS A 635 -17.41 15.55 -4.61
C LYS A 635 -18.83 15.33 -4.06
N GLY A 636 -18.96 14.48 -3.04
CA GLY A 636 -20.25 14.13 -2.41
C GLY A 636 -20.99 12.96 -3.08
N SER A 637 -20.41 12.30 -4.09
CA SER A 637 -20.98 11.04 -4.62
C SER A 637 -20.86 9.92 -3.58
N GLN A 638 -21.93 9.15 -3.38
CA GLN A 638 -21.89 7.93 -2.56
C GLN A 638 -21.33 6.78 -3.38
N ILE A 639 -20.07 6.44 -3.15
CA ILE A 639 -19.31 5.44 -3.92
C ILE A 639 -18.99 4.30 -2.98
N ALA A 640 -19.47 3.09 -3.27
CA ALA A 640 -19.03 1.91 -2.53
C ALA A 640 -17.56 1.63 -2.85
N THR A 641 -16.73 1.67 -1.82
CA THR A 641 -15.28 1.45 -1.89
C THR A 641 -14.84 0.63 -0.69
N ARG A 642 -13.82 -0.23 -0.87
CA ARG A 642 -13.17 -0.89 0.26
C ARG A 642 -12.50 0.13 1.17
N ILE A 643 -12.48 -0.16 2.47
CA ILE A 643 -11.76 0.64 3.47
C ILE A 643 -10.27 0.29 3.43
N THR A 644 -9.40 1.28 3.60
CA THR A 644 -7.95 1.06 3.82
C THR A 644 -7.60 1.48 5.24
N PHE A 645 -7.16 0.53 6.06
CA PHE A 645 -6.81 0.78 7.46
C PHE A 645 -5.34 1.17 7.58
N ASN A 646 -5.06 2.38 8.07
CA ASN A 646 -3.70 2.79 8.47
C ASN A 646 -3.51 2.85 10.00
N THR A 647 -4.58 2.62 10.76
CA THR A 647 -4.59 2.62 12.23
C THR A 647 -4.95 1.24 12.77
N LEU A 648 -4.14 0.71 13.69
CA LEU A 648 -4.51 -0.46 14.50
C LEU A 648 -5.10 0.03 15.83
N SER A 649 -6.26 -0.50 16.21
CA SER A 649 -6.92 -0.17 17.48
C SER A 649 -7.07 -1.39 18.36
N PHE A 650 -7.04 -1.21 19.67
CA PHE A 650 -7.26 -2.29 20.64
C PHE A 650 -8.40 -1.94 21.60
N ASP A 651 -9.09 -2.95 22.09
CA ASP A 651 -10.26 -2.80 22.95
C ASP A 651 -9.93 -3.17 24.40
N ALA A 652 -10.75 -2.71 25.36
CA ALA A 652 -10.47 -2.88 26.79
C ALA A 652 -10.21 -4.33 27.25
N GLY A 653 -10.72 -5.34 26.53
CA GLY A 653 -10.49 -6.77 26.82
C GLY A 653 -9.14 -7.31 26.34
N ASP A 654 -8.39 -6.55 25.55
CA ASP A 654 -7.05 -6.92 25.07
C ASP A 654 -5.95 -6.55 26.08
N TYR A 655 -6.22 -5.61 26.99
CA TYR A 655 -5.37 -5.36 28.14
C TYR A 655 -5.82 -6.24 29.32
N GLN A 656 -4.95 -7.11 29.81
CA GLN A 656 -5.30 -8.15 30.79
C GLN A 656 -4.53 -7.98 32.10
N PRO A 657 -4.93 -7.06 33.00
CA PRO A 657 -4.13 -6.67 34.17
C PRO A 657 -3.82 -7.83 35.14
N ASP A 658 -4.66 -8.85 35.18
CA ASP A 658 -4.50 -10.03 36.05
C ASP A 658 -3.56 -11.11 35.45
N LYS A 659 -2.96 -10.87 34.27
CA LYS A 659 -1.99 -11.77 33.62
C LYS A 659 -0.56 -11.38 33.97
N SER A 660 0.35 -12.34 33.85
CA SER A 660 1.80 -12.12 33.99
C SER A 660 2.37 -11.19 32.93
N ASP A 661 1.78 -11.17 31.73
CA ASP A 661 1.97 -10.13 30.72
C ASP A 661 0.61 -9.50 30.37
N PRO A 662 0.28 -8.32 30.93
CA PRO A 662 -0.97 -7.62 30.61
C PRO A 662 -1.11 -7.19 29.15
N TYR A 663 -0.02 -7.18 28.38
CA TYR A 663 0.02 -6.74 26.98
C TYR A 663 -0.01 -7.90 25.99
N GLU A 664 -0.08 -9.16 26.44
CA GLU A 664 0.08 -10.36 25.60
C GLU A 664 -0.82 -10.33 24.35
N ARG A 665 -2.12 -10.04 24.49
CA ARG A 665 -3.05 -9.96 23.35
C ARG A 665 -2.74 -8.80 22.40
N ILE A 666 -2.37 -7.64 22.94
CA ILE A 666 -1.99 -6.47 22.12
C ILE A 666 -0.73 -6.81 21.32
N ASN A 667 0.25 -7.44 21.95
CA ASN A 667 1.48 -7.91 21.30
C ASN A 667 1.23 -8.99 20.25
N ASP A 668 0.33 -9.95 20.51
CA ASP A 668 -0.13 -10.94 19.53
C ASP A 668 -0.79 -10.25 18.32
N GLY A 669 -1.62 -9.23 18.53
CA GLY A 669 -2.26 -8.45 17.46
C GLY A 669 -1.29 -7.55 16.67
N LEU A 670 -0.33 -6.90 17.33
CA LEU A 670 0.75 -6.16 16.68
C LEU A 670 1.61 -7.10 15.82
N ARG A 671 1.99 -8.26 16.36
CA ARG A 671 2.76 -9.28 15.64
C ARG A 671 1.99 -9.83 14.44
N MET A 672 0.69 -10.09 14.62
CA MET A 672 -0.22 -10.51 13.54
C MET A 672 -0.18 -9.53 12.36
N ALA A 673 -0.38 -8.23 12.62
CA ALA A 673 -0.43 -7.21 11.57
C ALA A 673 0.94 -6.88 10.95
N TYR A 674 2.01 -6.76 11.77
CA TYR A 674 3.30 -6.24 11.31
C TYR A 674 4.26 -7.26 10.70
N TRP A 675 4.08 -8.55 11.02
CA TRP A 675 5.04 -9.60 10.67
C TRP A 675 4.38 -10.88 10.16
N VAL A 676 3.31 -11.37 10.81
CA VAL A 676 2.75 -12.69 10.45
C VAL A 676 1.85 -12.63 9.23
N ARG A 677 0.92 -11.67 9.17
CA ARG A 677 -0.05 -11.51 8.08
C ARG A 677 0.18 -10.23 7.26
N ASN A 678 1.35 -9.60 7.37
CA ASN A 678 1.68 -8.37 6.63
C ASN A 678 1.82 -8.56 5.11
N ASN A 679 1.84 -9.81 4.63
CA ASN A 679 1.70 -10.13 3.22
C ASN A 679 0.24 -10.05 2.73
N GLU A 680 -0.75 -9.99 3.62
CA GLU A 680 -2.16 -9.77 3.27
C GLU A 680 -2.42 -8.27 3.08
N PRO A 681 -3.04 -7.82 1.97
CA PRO A 681 -3.17 -6.39 1.69
C PRO A 681 -3.97 -5.58 2.72
N ILE A 682 -4.78 -6.24 3.55
CA ILE A 682 -5.49 -5.59 4.67
C ILE A 682 -4.53 -5.03 5.73
N PHE A 683 -3.34 -5.62 5.88
CA PHE A 683 -2.29 -5.20 6.81
C PHE A 683 -1.14 -4.46 6.13
N GLN A 684 -1.36 -3.90 4.93
CA GLN A 684 -0.33 -3.18 4.16
C GLN A 684 -0.51 -1.65 4.15
N GLY A 685 -1.53 -1.12 4.83
CA GLY A 685 -1.82 0.32 4.84
C GLY A 685 -1.98 0.90 3.43
N GLN A 686 -1.58 2.17 3.25
CA GLN A 686 -1.77 2.89 1.99
C GLN A 686 -0.80 2.45 0.86
N TYR A 687 0.39 1.93 1.19
CA TYR A 687 1.47 1.71 0.24
C TYR A 687 1.55 0.27 -0.32
N GLY A 688 0.73 -0.66 0.17
CA GLY A 688 0.61 -2.01 -0.39
C GLY A 688 1.87 -2.89 -0.17
N PRO A 689 2.07 -3.94 -0.98
CA PRO A 689 3.03 -5.01 -0.67
C PRO A 689 4.52 -4.64 -0.83
N GLY A 690 4.87 -3.40 -1.14
CA GLY A 690 6.24 -3.02 -1.48
C GLY A 690 6.71 -3.60 -2.83
N LYS A 691 8.03 -3.56 -3.08
CA LYS A 691 8.65 -3.97 -4.35
C LYS A 691 9.20 -5.41 -4.35
N ASP A 692 9.55 -5.96 -3.18
CA ASP A 692 10.40 -7.15 -3.05
C ASP A 692 9.70 -8.26 -2.26
N ASP A 693 9.51 -9.42 -2.90
CA ASP A 693 8.87 -10.66 -2.40
C ASP A 693 8.05 -10.52 -1.09
N PRO A 694 6.78 -10.08 -1.16
CA PRO A 694 5.97 -9.79 0.02
C PRO A 694 5.67 -11.01 0.91
N ASP A 695 5.91 -12.23 0.42
CA ASP A 695 5.64 -13.45 1.19
C ASP A 695 6.85 -13.90 1.99
N ASN A 696 8.07 -13.52 1.59
CA ASN A 696 9.33 -13.99 2.20
C ASN A 696 10.23 -12.87 2.75
N ASN A 697 9.97 -11.61 2.37
CA ASN A 697 10.71 -10.43 2.83
C ASN A 697 9.81 -9.50 3.64
N GLU A 698 9.41 -9.94 4.84
CA GLU A 698 8.42 -9.20 5.63
C GLU A 698 8.87 -7.78 5.98
N HIS A 699 10.17 -7.50 6.07
CA HIS A 699 10.71 -6.17 6.33
C HIS A 699 10.25 -5.12 5.31
N THR A 700 10.27 -5.44 4.01
CA THR A 700 9.95 -4.50 2.92
C THR A 700 8.45 -4.29 2.69
N ASN A 701 7.59 -5.09 3.32
CA ASN A 701 6.14 -4.87 3.30
C ASN A 701 5.79 -3.58 4.04
N SER A 702 4.91 -2.79 3.44
CA SER A 702 4.23 -1.68 4.12
C SER A 702 3.30 -2.19 5.21
N TYR A 703 2.88 -1.31 6.12
CA TYR A 703 2.08 -1.66 7.30
C TYR A 703 1.34 -0.42 7.84
N PRO A 704 0.24 -0.60 8.61
CA PRO A 704 -0.44 0.48 9.33
C PRO A 704 0.52 1.25 10.24
N THR A 705 0.64 2.57 10.08
CA THR A 705 1.60 3.40 10.82
C THR A 705 1.02 4.10 12.05
N ALA A 706 -0.24 3.87 12.42
CA ALA A 706 -0.87 4.47 13.59
C ALA A 706 -1.41 3.44 14.58
N LEU A 707 -1.40 3.78 15.88
CA LEU A 707 -2.01 3.00 16.96
C LEU A 707 -3.11 3.80 17.67
N ASP A 708 -4.13 3.11 18.17
CA ASP A 708 -5.22 3.73 18.92
C ASP A 708 -5.62 2.91 20.17
N PHE A 709 -5.38 3.51 21.33
CA PHE A 709 -5.72 3.03 22.66
C PHE A 709 -6.80 3.91 23.34
N SER A 710 -7.58 4.68 22.56
CA SER A 710 -8.71 5.48 23.05
C SER A 710 -9.80 4.67 23.76
N ASN A 711 -9.82 3.34 23.64
CA ASN A 711 -10.72 2.45 24.37
C ASN A 711 -10.08 1.83 25.64
N ILE A 712 -8.83 2.14 25.99
CA ILE A 712 -8.07 1.49 27.07
C ILE A 712 -7.45 2.53 28.03
N PRO A 713 -8.18 3.00 29.06
CA PRO A 713 -7.71 4.00 30.02
C PRO A 713 -6.38 3.70 30.72
N GLN A 714 -6.04 2.42 30.86
CA GLN A 714 -4.84 1.91 31.54
C GLN A 714 -3.55 2.08 30.73
N ILE A 715 -3.64 2.24 29.40
CA ILE A 715 -2.45 2.39 28.54
C ILE A 715 -2.13 3.87 28.39
N LYS A 716 -1.03 4.31 29.03
CA LYS A 716 -0.57 5.71 29.01
C LYS A 716 0.61 5.98 28.08
N THR A 717 1.38 4.95 27.71
CA THR A 717 2.57 5.02 26.85
C THR A 717 2.66 3.76 25.98
N LEU A 718 3.73 3.59 25.19
CA LEU A 718 3.99 2.37 24.41
C LEU A 718 4.71 1.27 25.23
N LYS A 719 4.68 1.39 26.56
CA LYS A 719 5.27 0.42 27.50
C LYS A 719 4.73 -0.99 27.26
N GLY A 720 5.63 -1.98 27.30
CA GLY A 720 5.30 -3.40 27.11
C GLY A 720 5.02 -3.83 25.67
N LEU A 721 4.98 -2.89 24.70
CA LEU A 721 4.62 -3.20 23.31
C LEU A 721 5.83 -3.66 22.46
N ILE A 722 5.63 -4.69 21.66
CA ILE A 722 6.68 -5.35 20.87
C ILE A 722 6.56 -4.99 19.38
N PHE A 723 7.39 -4.04 18.94
CA PHE A 723 7.47 -3.60 17.53
C PHE A 723 8.43 -4.41 16.66
N LYS A 724 9.32 -5.21 17.27
CA LYS A 724 10.35 -6.01 16.58
C LYS A 724 9.81 -7.36 16.12
N ASP A 725 10.37 -7.91 15.05
CA ASP A 725 10.13 -9.30 14.71
C ASP A 725 10.93 -10.21 15.67
N ILE A 726 10.22 -10.92 16.54
CA ILE A 726 10.82 -11.84 17.52
C ILE A 726 11.24 -13.20 16.92
N ILE A 727 10.79 -13.54 15.71
CA ILE A 727 11.17 -14.77 15.00
C ILE A 727 12.28 -14.50 13.98
N LYS A 728 12.23 -13.38 13.26
CA LYS A 728 13.27 -12.95 12.32
C LYS A 728 13.90 -11.61 12.75
N PRO A 729 14.75 -11.55 13.79
CA PRO A 729 15.28 -10.28 14.32
C PRO A 729 16.00 -9.38 13.29
N GLN A 730 16.51 -9.95 12.19
CA GLN A 730 17.08 -9.20 11.06
C GLN A 730 16.07 -8.26 10.37
N ASN A 731 14.75 -8.50 10.52
CA ASN A 731 13.69 -7.62 10.03
C ASN A 731 13.59 -6.30 10.82
N GLY A 732 14.27 -6.20 11.98
CA GLY A 732 14.27 -4.99 12.81
C GLY A 732 12.92 -4.71 13.49
N SER A 733 12.62 -3.42 13.69
CA SER A 733 11.40 -2.95 14.36
C SER A 733 10.57 -2.03 13.47
N ARG A 734 9.24 -2.18 13.51
CA ARG A 734 8.32 -1.20 12.94
C ARG A 734 8.38 0.13 13.69
N LYS A 735 7.97 1.21 13.03
CA LYS A 735 7.85 2.56 13.60
C LYS A 735 6.49 3.16 13.25
N ILE A 736 5.92 3.92 14.17
CA ILE A 736 4.59 4.53 14.01
C ILE A 736 4.68 6.05 13.89
N THR A 737 3.78 6.68 13.14
CA THR A 737 3.69 8.14 13.00
C THR A 737 2.68 8.77 13.96
N LYS A 738 1.74 7.98 14.50
CA LYS A 738 0.67 8.46 15.39
C LYS A 738 0.32 7.43 16.46
N VAL A 739 0.09 7.88 17.69
CA VAL A 739 -0.62 7.09 18.73
C VAL A 739 -1.69 7.94 19.41
N THR A 740 -2.88 7.37 19.62
CA THR A 740 -3.96 7.99 20.40
C THR A 740 -4.09 7.26 21.74
N PHE A 741 -4.09 8.00 22.86
CA PHE A 741 -4.36 7.45 24.20
C PHE A 741 -5.74 7.89 24.73
N PHE A 742 -6.34 7.10 25.63
CA PHE A 742 -7.54 7.54 26.33
C PHE A 742 -7.21 8.66 27.35
N ASN A 743 -7.94 9.76 27.23
CA ASN A 743 -8.10 10.76 28.28
C ASN A 743 -9.45 11.48 28.15
N ASP A 744 -10.06 11.77 29.29
CA ASP A 744 -11.29 12.56 29.44
C ASP A 744 -11.01 13.90 30.16
N LYS A 745 -9.97 13.98 31.00
CA LYS A 745 -9.56 15.17 31.77
C LYS A 745 -8.74 16.20 30.97
N LYS A 746 -8.59 17.41 31.52
CA LYS A 746 -7.69 18.47 31.01
C LYS A 746 -6.21 18.14 31.17
N HIS A 747 -5.86 17.36 32.20
CA HIS A 747 -4.52 16.83 32.42
C HIS A 747 -4.44 15.35 32.02
N PHE A 748 -3.29 14.90 31.52
CA PHE A 748 -2.99 13.49 31.28
C PHE A 748 -2.14 12.94 32.43
N GLU A 749 -2.59 11.86 33.08
CA GLU A 749 -1.90 11.30 34.26
C GLU A 749 -0.80 10.32 33.82
N LEU A 750 0.43 10.55 34.30
CA LEU A 750 1.62 9.74 34.03
C LEU A 750 2.39 9.45 35.32
N SER A 751 2.80 8.19 35.52
CA SER A 751 3.72 7.79 36.57
C SER A 751 5.17 7.73 36.07
N GLU A 752 6.13 7.67 36.99
CA GLU A 752 7.54 7.42 36.63
C GLU A 752 7.70 6.07 35.89
N ASN A 753 6.92 5.06 36.28
CA ASN A 753 6.94 3.74 35.63
C ASN A 753 6.42 3.77 34.19
N ASP A 754 5.50 4.68 33.85
CA ASP A 754 5.03 4.88 32.48
C ASP A 754 6.10 5.54 31.62
N LEU A 755 6.85 6.48 32.22
CA LEU A 755 7.88 7.28 31.57
C LEU A 755 9.23 6.53 31.40
N ASN A 756 9.62 5.69 32.35
CA ASN A 756 10.86 4.91 32.27
C ASN A 756 10.86 3.95 31.07
N ASP A 757 9.77 3.20 30.87
CA ASP A 757 9.67 2.20 29.80
C ASP A 757 8.76 2.67 28.64
N ALA A 758 8.67 3.97 28.40
CA ALA A 758 7.61 4.58 27.58
C ALA A 758 7.53 4.13 26.10
N GLY A 759 8.58 3.50 25.56
CA GLY A 759 8.64 2.96 24.20
C GLY A 759 8.61 4.00 23.07
N PHE A 760 8.78 5.30 23.39
CA PHE A 760 8.65 6.41 22.44
C PHE A 760 9.74 6.47 21.36
N GLU A 761 10.82 5.70 21.48
CA GLU A 761 11.76 5.45 20.37
C GLU A 761 11.13 4.67 19.20
N ASN A 762 9.90 4.15 19.36
CA ASN A 762 9.14 3.51 18.28
C ASN A 762 8.24 4.46 17.50
N ILE A 763 8.16 5.74 17.90
CA ILE A 763 7.52 6.79 17.12
C ILE A 763 8.57 7.39 16.17
N VAL A 764 8.29 7.42 14.86
CA VAL A 764 9.17 8.07 13.88
C VAL A 764 8.92 9.58 13.87
N ASN A 765 10.00 10.35 13.82
CA ASN A 765 9.97 11.81 13.80
C ASN A 765 11.04 12.32 12.83
N ASN A 766 10.77 12.14 11.52
CA ASN A 766 11.76 12.35 10.46
C ASN A 766 11.27 13.41 9.46
N PRO A 767 11.38 14.72 9.80
CA PRO A 767 11.10 15.79 8.86
C PRO A 767 12.01 15.69 7.63
N PRO A 768 11.53 16.07 6.42
CA PRO A 768 10.36 16.90 6.17
C PRO A 768 9.02 16.16 6.01
N TYR A 769 8.99 14.82 6.07
CA TYR A 769 7.84 14.04 5.55
C TYR A 769 6.65 13.94 6.51
N GLU A 770 6.84 13.33 7.68
CA GLU A 770 5.85 13.35 8.76
C GLU A 770 6.54 13.41 10.13
N LYS A 771 5.93 14.18 11.04
CA LYS A 771 6.34 14.22 12.45
C LYS A 771 5.53 13.24 13.28
N GLY A 772 6.16 12.66 14.29
CA GLY A 772 5.51 11.76 15.24
C GLY A 772 4.50 12.49 16.11
N LYS A 773 3.30 11.94 16.27
CA LYS A 773 2.15 12.55 16.96
C LYS A 773 1.67 11.70 18.14
N ILE A 774 1.34 12.36 19.25
CA ILE A 774 0.51 11.81 20.33
C ILE A 774 -0.82 12.58 20.34
N ALA A 775 -1.93 11.84 20.33
CA ALA A 775 -3.29 12.37 20.40
C ALA A 775 -4.05 11.80 21.61
N PHE A 776 -5.18 12.42 21.95
CA PHE A 776 -6.02 12.04 23.09
C PHE A 776 -7.48 11.86 22.66
N SER A 777 -8.22 10.96 23.31
CA SER A 777 -9.64 10.71 22.99
C SER A 777 -10.55 11.92 23.19
N ASN A 778 -10.22 12.85 24.09
CA ASN A 778 -10.91 14.14 24.25
C ASN A 778 -10.33 15.27 23.37
N GLY A 779 -9.53 14.93 22.36
CA GLY A 779 -8.96 15.86 21.39
C GLY A 779 -8.05 16.91 22.03
N ASN A 780 -8.38 18.18 21.82
CA ASN A 780 -7.56 19.32 22.25
C ASN A 780 -7.81 19.74 23.73
N THR A 781 -8.72 19.07 24.44
CA THR A 781 -9.02 19.35 25.85
C THR A 781 -7.84 19.00 26.77
N THR A 782 -7.10 17.93 26.45
CA THR A 782 -5.87 17.57 27.15
C THR A 782 -4.77 18.59 26.83
N GLN A 783 -4.30 19.31 27.84
CA GLN A 783 -3.34 20.43 27.72
C GLN A 783 -2.22 20.41 28.78
N GLU A 784 -2.38 19.59 29.81
CA GLU A 784 -1.50 19.52 30.98
C GLU A 784 -1.08 18.05 31.20
N ILE A 785 -0.01 17.81 31.95
CA ILE A 785 0.42 16.47 32.39
C ILE A 785 0.41 16.47 33.91
N LYS A 786 -0.25 15.52 34.55
CA LYS A 786 -0.22 15.36 36.02
C LYS A 786 0.74 14.22 36.35
N ILE A 787 1.78 14.51 37.13
CA ILE A 787 2.73 13.51 37.62
C ILE A 787 2.43 13.24 39.09
N ASN A 788 1.85 12.08 39.35
CA ASN A 788 1.45 11.63 40.70
C ASN A 788 2.69 11.11 41.46
N SER A 789 3.63 12.00 41.77
CA SER A 789 4.84 11.72 42.55
C SER A 789 5.19 12.90 43.46
N THR A 790 5.79 12.61 44.61
CA THR A 790 6.47 13.59 45.48
C THR A 790 7.99 13.49 45.39
N THR A 791 8.53 12.42 44.79
CA THR A 791 9.97 12.19 44.60
C THR A 791 10.43 12.61 43.20
N ILE A 792 11.72 12.94 43.10
CA ILE A 792 12.40 13.19 41.82
C ILE A 792 12.24 12.00 40.84
N LEU A 793 12.25 12.30 39.54
CA LEU A 793 12.19 11.31 38.46
C LEU A 793 13.59 10.88 38.02
N SER A 794 13.70 9.67 37.46
CA SER A 794 14.90 9.24 36.75
C SER A 794 15.21 10.13 35.53
N ALA A 795 16.49 10.17 35.13
CA ALA A 795 16.92 10.85 33.90
C ALA A 795 16.25 10.30 32.63
N ASN A 796 15.89 9.01 32.61
CA ASN A 796 15.20 8.39 31.49
C ASN A 796 13.72 8.79 31.43
N ALA A 797 13.07 8.89 32.60
CA ALA A 797 11.70 9.41 32.69
C ALA A 797 11.61 10.87 32.22
N ILE A 798 12.57 11.72 32.60
CA ILE A 798 12.68 13.11 32.10
C ILE A 798 12.86 13.15 30.58
N HIS A 799 13.75 12.31 30.03
CA HIS A 799 13.99 12.23 28.59
C HIS A 799 12.72 11.83 27.81
N ASN A 800 11.97 10.85 28.29
CA ASN A 800 10.72 10.43 27.65
C ASN A 800 9.57 11.42 27.88
N LEU A 801 9.58 12.20 28.97
CA LEU A 801 8.64 13.31 29.17
C LEU A 801 8.84 14.43 28.14
N HIS A 802 10.09 14.75 27.78
CA HIS A 802 10.37 15.67 26.67
C HIS A 802 9.80 15.15 25.34
N LYS A 803 10.04 13.88 24.99
CA LYS A 803 9.48 13.26 23.78
C LYS A 803 7.96 13.27 23.76
N PHE A 804 7.32 12.98 24.90
CA PHE A 804 5.86 13.01 25.03
C PHE A 804 5.32 14.40 24.68
N ILE A 805 5.88 15.45 25.28
CA ILE A 805 5.47 16.84 25.02
C ILE A 805 5.76 17.24 23.57
N GLU A 806 6.88 16.81 23.00
CA GLU A 806 7.19 17.04 21.58
C GLU A 806 6.13 16.43 20.66
N PHE A 807 5.80 15.15 20.84
CA PHE A 807 4.84 14.45 19.99
C PHE A 807 3.40 14.92 20.20
N ALA A 808 3.02 15.33 21.43
CA ALA A 808 1.74 15.99 21.67
C ALA A 808 1.66 17.36 20.95
N ARG A 809 2.74 18.15 20.97
CA ARG A 809 2.86 19.43 20.24
C ARG A 809 2.90 19.29 18.72
N ASN A 810 3.34 18.14 18.21
CA ASN A 810 3.25 17.83 16.78
C ASN A 810 1.82 17.53 16.32
N ASN A 811 0.90 17.24 17.25
CA ASN A 811 -0.51 16.98 16.96
C ASN A 811 -1.39 18.24 17.10
N ASN A 812 -1.19 19.04 18.15
CA ASN A 812 -1.96 20.27 18.40
C ASN A 812 -1.15 21.30 19.23
N GLU A 813 -1.76 22.43 19.63
CA GLU A 813 -1.15 23.47 20.47
C GLU A 813 -0.96 23.03 21.96
N PHE A 814 -0.44 21.83 22.20
CA PHE A 814 -0.28 21.26 23.53
C PHE A 814 0.65 22.10 24.41
N LYS A 815 0.09 22.72 25.46
CA LYS A 815 0.87 23.55 26.40
C LYS A 815 1.96 22.74 27.10
N GLY A 816 1.63 21.56 27.61
CA GLY A 816 2.59 20.70 28.30
C GLY A 816 3.06 21.25 29.64
N THR A 817 2.18 21.96 30.36
CA THR A 817 2.41 22.30 31.78
C THR A 817 2.39 21.02 32.60
N ILE A 818 3.40 20.82 33.45
CA ILE A 818 3.43 19.72 34.41
C ILE A 818 2.73 20.15 35.70
N ILE A 819 1.78 19.36 36.16
CA ILE A 819 1.08 19.49 37.43
C ILE A 819 1.64 18.45 38.39
N ILE A 820 2.07 18.89 39.57
CA ILE A 820 2.56 18.04 40.65
C ILE A 820 1.81 18.36 41.94
N GLN A 821 1.90 17.45 42.92
CA GLN A 821 1.31 17.62 44.24
C GLN A 821 1.97 18.79 45.00
N LEU A 822 1.18 19.51 45.80
CA LEU A 822 1.68 20.51 46.73
C LEU A 822 2.74 19.89 47.69
N GLY A 823 3.85 20.61 47.91
CA GLY A 823 4.98 20.14 48.74
C GLY A 823 6.01 19.24 48.04
N ALA A 824 5.81 18.88 46.76
CA ALA A 824 6.80 18.14 45.96
C ALA A 824 7.94 19.05 45.44
N ASP A 825 8.61 19.80 46.33
CA ASP A 825 9.51 20.89 45.96
C ASP A 825 10.81 20.43 45.27
N GLU A 826 11.36 19.26 45.64
CA GLU A 826 12.53 18.69 44.97
C GLU A 826 12.22 18.28 43.52
N LEU A 827 11.07 17.62 43.31
CA LEU A 827 10.57 17.26 41.98
C LEU A 827 10.30 18.50 41.13
N LYS A 828 9.72 19.56 41.73
CA LYS A 828 9.53 20.85 41.07
C LYS A 828 10.85 21.42 40.56
N ALA A 829 11.84 21.55 41.43
CA ALA A 829 13.14 22.10 41.09
C ALA A 829 13.84 21.28 39.99
N GLN A 830 13.74 19.96 40.03
CA GLN A 830 14.27 19.07 39.00
C GLN A 830 13.60 19.29 37.63
N LEU A 831 12.27 19.37 37.60
CA LEU A 831 11.50 19.57 36.37
C LEU A 831 11.69 20.98 35.78
N GLU A 832 11.77 22.02 36.62
CA GLU A 832 12.08 23.39 36.19
C GLU A 832 13.52 23.49 35.64
N GLN A 833 14.49 22.82 36.27
CA GLN A 833 15.87 22.70 35.74
C GLN A 833 15.95 21.94 34.41
N ALA A 834 15.09 20.95 34.19
CA ALA A 834 14.92 20.28 32.90
C ALA A 834 14.21 21.16 31.85
N GLY A 835 13.71 22.34 32.21
CA GLY A 835 13.07 23.29 31.30
C GLY A 835 11.57 23.08 31.10
N PHE A 836 10.90 22.32 31.97
CA PHE A 836 9.44 22.22 31.97
C PHE A 836 8.80 23.41 32.70
N LYS A 837 7.60 23.81 32.28
CA LYS A 837 6.74 24.68 33.09
C LYS A 837 6.02 23.82 34.13
N VAL A 838 6.19 24.12 35.42
CA VAL A 838 5.61 23.34 36.52
C VAL A 838 4.60 24.18 37.32
N GLU A 839 3.49 23.58 37.72
CA GLU A 839 2.51 24.14 38.65
C GLU A 839 2.24 23.13 39.77
N GLN A 840 2.26 23.59 41.02
CA GLN A 840 1.80 22.81 42.17
C GLN A 840 0.30 23.06 42.38
N ARG A 841 -0.47 22.00 42.62
CA ARG A 841 -1.89 22.08 42.96
C ARG A 841 -2.19 21.12 44.13
N ASP A 842 -3.12 21.51 45.00
CA ASP A 842 -3.72 20.58 45.96
C ASP A 842 -4.55 19.53 45.21
N GLY A 843 -4.61 18.33 45.78
CA GLY A 843 -5.21 17.15 45.13
C GLY A 843 -6.69 17.33 44.81
N ASP A 844 -7.03 17.14 43.53
CA ASP A 844 -8.37 16.91 42.95
C ASP A 844 -9.55 17.64 43.65
N LEU A 845 -9.44 18.97 43.75
CA LEU A 845 -10.63 19.84 43.76
C LEU A 845 -11.24 19.87 42.35
N GLU A 846 -11.99 18.82 42.01
CA GLU A 846 -12.94 18.85 40.89
C GLU A 846 -14.03 19.90 41.21
N TYR A 847 -13.93 21.08 40.61
CA TYR A 847 -15.05 22.00 40.53
C TYR A 847 -16.08 21.39 39.57
N ALA A 848 -17.23 21.01 40.12
CA ALA A 848 -18.38 20.44 39.43
C ALA A 848 -19.07 21.43 38.47
#